data_AF-A0A2U1J5S8-F1
#
_entry.id   AF-A0A2U1J5S8-F1
#
_cell.length_a   1.000
_cell.length_b   1.000
_cell.length_c   1.000
_cell.angle_alpha   90.00
_cell.angle_beta   90.00
_cell.angle_gamma   90.00
#
_symmetry.space_group_name_H-M   'P 1'
#
loop_
_entity.id
_entity.type
_entity.pdbx_description
1 polymer ?
#
loop_
_entity_poly.entity_id
_entity_poly.type
_entity_poly.pdbx_seq_one_letter_code
_entity_poly.pdbx_strand_id
1 'polypeptide(L)'
;MEDKLSTFFNYVNDNSEYLISILREAVAIPSVSADITKRSEVFRMAEWIKDRLTKLGADVKLVDPGTQELQGQTVQLPPVVLSRHGNDPQKKNILIYCHYDVQPALLSDGWETDPFDLVEKKDGRLVGRGASDDKGHVVGWLLTLEAFVKNQVELPVNLLFCFEGMEESGSVGLEKVISEEANGWLKGMDYTIISDSSWSSKTKPSIGYGLRGINYFSIDVSGPVADLHSGVFGGVVQEPMVVLTKLLAGLVEVDGKINIPGIHDRVMELTEVEEKTYHGLALTTEGLITSFGGDYLMQKDIVQSLMHRGRYPSLSVHGIEGAFYDPGSKTVIPASVKGKFSIRTVPNMDLEEVKNITIDHVHKEFVKLNSKCKLEVRELNNGKWWYAPPNLPINVAAARAMKRVYGTEPEYVRGGGSVPITIVFQEHLKADILLLPMGTYGDGAHSTNEKLDKYNFTEGIKNYFAFLYEEFQPHFEEKTINYATEEALYYSDIFTGSLVPGAVDCTYIGDDCIPEELLDELKENVAELEDVPEHEKDWDPGSNNQVLDLLHPSLYPVVFGRTRGITDDVSSTEVPKWDSVIGKGETKSVIPPEEDNEYLSEKYQWLPAQFDVDANGKVRILSYINNLHPKIHEKMYGTLEKIFEKISSDDYYNEEFEDYFNRLRKGEAEKNGTEFVRGLNKEDVDKEDLDDYCGTYVLTHENPKYKGGVWHVEGMENKEIVTTGMYYYDQENITDSYLAFRQCVCEEEYTSYDFDTLKSVFNLKNQEPLNQRLGEIKTVKNRMISFPNIYQHQVQDFELQDKTKPGYRKILCFFLINPNKRIYSTAHIPPQQLSWFEIELMKNKNKLSELPGLITDEISKTLDWPISLEETKKHREELMEERKFYVEKENEEIFERPFSLCEL
;
A
#
# COMPACT_ATOMS: atom_id res chain seq x y z
N MET A 1 19.28 0.37 23.47
CA MET A 1 18.52 1.33 22.62
C MET A 1 17.90 2.45 23.45
N GLU A 2 17.30 2.19 24.62
CA GLU A 2 16.92 3.25 25.59
C GLU A 2 18.08 4.20 25.97
N ASP A 3 19.31 3.69 25.97
CA ASP A 3 20.54 4.40 26.35
C ASP A 3 20.88 5.62 25.46
N LYS A 4 20.44 5.65 24.20
CA LYS A 4 20.71 6.77 23.28
C LYS A 4 19.72 7.93 23.46
N LEU A 5 18.44 7.62 23.66
CA LEU A 5 17.38 8.61 23.93
C LEU A 5 17.58 9.31 25.27
N SER A 6 17.94 8.56 26.31
CA SER A 6 18.27 9.13 27.62
C SER A 6 19.46 10.10 27.54
N THR A 7 20.49 9.75 26.77
CA THR A 7 21.66 10.63 26.53
C THR A 7 21.24 11.97 25.92
N PHE A 8 20.38 11.96 24.89
CA PHE A 8 19.89 13.20 24.28
C PHE A 8 18.98 14.00 25.21
N PHE A 9 18.06 13.32 25.91
CA PHE A 9 17.14 13.99 26.83
C PHE A 9 17.92 14.68 27.96
N ASN A 10 18.98 14.03 28.46
CA ASN A 10 19.92 14.62 29.41
C ASN A 10 20.67 15.80 28.80
N TYR A 11 21.18 15.70 27.56
CA TYR A 11 21.82 16.82 26.87
C TYR A 11 20.92 18.06 26.83
N VAL A 12 19.64 17.90 26.47
CA VAL A 12 18.69 19.02 26.43
C VAL A 12 18.46 19.61 27.82
N ASN A 13 18.27 18.76 28.82
CA ASN A 13 18.05 19.20 30.21
C ASN A 13 19.26 20.00 30.73
N ASP A 14 20.46 19.45 30.55
CA ASP A 14 21.72 19.98 31.08
C ASP A 14 22.16 21.27 30.37
N ASN A 15 21.69 21.51 29.13
CA ASN A 15 22.10 22.63 28.30
C ASN A 15 20.98 23.64 28.02
N SER A 16 19.83 23.57 28.70
CA SER A 16 18.66 24.41 28.43
C SER A 16 18.95 25.92 28.29
N GLU A 17 19.79 26.49 29.15
CA GLU A 17 20.20 27.91 29.08
C GLU A 17 20.98 28.24 27.80
N TYR A 18 21.86 27.33 27.35
CA TYR A 18 22.56 27.48 26.09
C TYR A 18 21.59 27.40 24.90
N LEU A 19 20.66 26.45 24.90
CA LEU A 19 19.65 26.31 23.83
C LEU A 19 18.81 27.60 23.71
N ILE A 20 18.36 28.16 24.83
CA ILE A 20 17.60 29.41 24.87
C ILE A 20 18.46 30.60 24.42
N SER A 21 19.77 30.60 24.72
CA SER A 21 20.66 31.66 24.24
C SER A 21 20.76 31.69 22.71
N ILE A 22 20.70 30.52 22.05
CA ILE A 22 20.69 30.45 20.58
C ILE A 22 19.37 31.00 20.01
N LEU A 23 18.24 30.69 20.64
CA LEU A 23 16.96 31.29 20.25
C LEU A 23 16.97 32.81 20.43
N ARG A 24 17.57 33.30 21.52
CA ARG A 24 17.74 34.74 21.77
C ARG A 24 18.59 35.42 20.69
N GLU A 25 19.67 34.78 20.24
CA GLU A 25 20.48 35.29 19.11
C GLU A 25 19.66 35.40 17.82
N ALA A 26 18.85 34.38 17.51
CA ALA A 26 18.01 34.36 16.31
C ALA A 26 16.91 35.45 16.37
N VAL A 27 16.22 35.58 17.50
CA VAL A 27 15.17 36.61 17.69
C VAL A 27 15.75 38.03 17.59
N ALA A 28 16.99 38.24 18.05
CA ALA A 28 17.67 39.53 17.97
C ALA A 28 18.00 40.01 16.54
N ILE A 29 17.82 39.17 15.52
CA ILE A 29 17.92 39.57 14.11
C ILE A 29 16.50 39.94 13.62
N PRO A 30 16.15 41.22 13.44
CA PRO A 30 14.78 41.61 13.08
C PRO A 30 14.50 41.39 11.58
N SER A 31 14.41 40.12 11.19
CA SER A 31 14.17 39.61 9.83
C SER A 31 12.72 39.83 9.36
N VAL A 32 12.27 41.09 9.35
CA VAL A 32 10.91 41.45 8.94
C VAL A 32 10.82 41.52 7.41
N SER A 33 10.15 40.55 6.76
CA SER A 33 10.08 40.43 5.29
C SER A 33 9.22 41.51 4.62
N ALA A 34 8.16 41.94 5.31
CA ALA A 34 7.22 42.96 4.86
C ALA A 34 7.79 44.39 4.89
N ASP A 35 8.87 44.63 5.63
CA ASP A 35 9.53 45.94 5.74
C ASP A 35 10.79 45.98 4.87
N ILE A 36 10.70 46.77 3.79
CA ILE A 36 11.81 46.98 2.84
C ILE A 36 13.10 47.45 3.52
N THR A 37 13.00 48.23 4.62
CA THR A 37 14.16 48.74 5.36
C THR A 37 14.85 47.66 6.18
N LYS A 38 14.15 46.56 6.48
CA LYS A 38 14.64 45.40 7.21
C LYS A 38 15.07 44.26 6.32
N ARG A 39 14.92 44.37 4.99
CA ARG A 39 15.30 43.33 4.03
C ARG A 39 16.72 42.80 4.25
N SER A 40 17.69 43.68 4.53
CA SER A 40 19.09 43.28 4.83
C SER A 40 19.23 42.39 6.07
N GLU A 41 18.36 42.53 7.07
CA GLU A 41 18.34 41.68 8.26
C GLU A 41 17.76 40.29 7.94
N VAL A 42 16.86 40.19 6.96
CA VAL A 42 16.36 38.91 6.44
C VAL A 42 17.49 38.13 5.76
N PHE A 43 18.31 38.80 4.92
CA PHE A 43 19.54 38.20 4.36
C PHE A 43 20.54 37.79 5.45
N ARG A 44 20.72 38.64 6.48
CA ARG A 44 21.59 38.33 7.61
C ARG A 44 21.14 37.08 8.37
N MET A 45 19.83 36.87 8.51
CA MET A 45 19.29 35.67 9.14
C MET A 45 19.60 34.41 8.31
N ALA A 46 19.47 34.47 6.99
CA ALA A 46 19.84 33.38 6.09
C ALA A 46 21.33 33.00 6.21
N GLU A 47 22.22 34.01 6.26
CA GLU A 47 23.65 33.78 6.48
C GLU A 47 23.95 33.22 7.87
N TRP A 48 23.24 33.68 8.91
CA TRP A 48 23.36 33.12 10.26
C TRP A 48 23.00 31.62 10.32
N ILE A 49 21.93 31.22 9.62
CA ILE A 49 21.52 29.82 9.47
C ILE A 49 22.59 29.02 8.73
N LYS A 50 23.05 29.51 7.57
CA LYS A 50 24.11 28.86 6.78
C LYS A 50 25.38 28.66 7.58
N ASP A 51 25.83 29.66 8.32
CA ASP A 51 27.04 29.58 9.15
C ASP A 51 26.93 28.49 10.22
N ARG A 52 25.73 28.30 10.81
CA ARG A 52 25.49 27.22 11.77
C ARG A 52 25.50 25.86 11.11
N LEU A 53 24.73 25.67 10.04
CA LEU A 53 24.68 24.39 9.30
C LEU A 53 26.06 23.97 8.79
N THR A 54 26.84 24.92 8.25
CA THR A 54 28.21 24.67 7.78
C THR A 54 29.12 24.21 8.92
N LYS A 55 29.02 24.81 10.12
CA LYS A 55 29.79 24.39 11.30
C LYS A 55 29.42 23.00 11.80
N LEU A 56 28.20 22.54 11.51
CA LEU A 56 27.73 21.19 11.83
C LEU A 56 28.12 20.16 10.76
N GLY A 57 28.84 20.57 9.71
CA GLY A 57 29.28 19.68 8.63
C GLY A 57 28.21 19.40 7.58
N ALA A 58 27.13 20.18 7.53
CA ALA A 58 26.13 20.09 6.48
C ALA A 58 26.57 20.85 5.22
N ASP A 59 26.22 20.32 4.05
CA ASP A 59 26.35 21.02 2.78
C ASP A 59 25.22 22.05 2.66
N VAL A 60 25.54 23.30 2.35
CA VAL A 60 24.56 24.41 2.29
C VAL A 60 24.61 25.12 0.94
N LYS A 61 23.43 25.38 0.38
CA LYS A 61 23.21 26.18 -0.84
C LYS A 61 22.20 27.28 -0.55
N LEU A 62 22.61 28.53 -0.74
CA LEU A 62 21.69 29.67 -0.79
C LEU A 62 21.17 29.79 -2.23
N VAL A 63 19.88 29.53 -2.43
CA VAL A 63 19.22 29.61 -3.73
C VAL A 63 18.56 30.98 -3.88
N ASP A 64 18.73 31.61 -5.04
CA ASP A 64 18.11 32.90 -5.37
C ASP A 64 16.69 32.69 -5.93
N PRO A 65 15.62 33.10 -5.21
CA PRO A 65 14.24 32.95 -5.68
C PRO A 65 13.79 34.09 -6.62
N GLY A 66 14.64 35.11 -6.85
CA GLY A 66 14.41 36.22 -7.77
C GLY A 66 14.07 37.54 -7.09
N THR A 67 13.18 38.33 -7.70
CA THR A 67 12.85 39.68 -7.25
C THR A 67 11.35 39.85 -7.00
N GLN A 68 10.99 40.80 -6.14
CA GLN A 68 9.61 41.19 -5.84
C GLN A 68 9.42 42.69 -6.08
N GLU A 69 8.26 43.08 -6.60
CA GLU A 69 7.82 44.47 -6.61
C GLU A 69 7.14 44.80 -5.28
N LEU A 70 7.74 45.71 -4.50
CA LEU A 70 7.21 46.15 -3.22
C LEU A 70 7.25 47.68 -3.13
N GLN A 71 6.10 48.31 -2.89
CA GLN A 71 5.97 49.78 -2.79
C GLN A 71 6.57 50.55 -3.99
N GLY A 72 6.45 49.98 -5.20
CA GLY A 72 6.97 50.57 -6.44
C GLY A 72 8.49 50.45 -6.63
N GLN A 73 9.14 49.59 -5.84
CA GLN A 73 10.55 49.26 -5.98
C GLN A 73 10.72 47.76 -6.24
N THR A 74 11.56 47.43 -7.22
CA THR A 74 12.06 46.06 -7.42
C THR A 74 13.10 45.76 -6.34
N VAL A 75 12.82 44.78 -5.49
CA VAL A 75 13.72 44.34 -4.42
C VAL A 75 14.09 42.87 -4.58
N GLN A 76 15.34 42.55 -4.24
CA GLN A 76 15.83 41.18 -4.22
C GLN A 76 15.13 40.40 -3.11
N LEU A 77 14.60 39.22 -3.44
CA LEU A 77 14.03 38.29 -2.46
C LEU A 77 15.16 37.66 -1.63
N PRO A 78 14.96 37.45 -0.31
CA PRO A 78 15.88 36.68 0.53
C PRO A 78 16.10 35.26 -0.02
N PRO A 79 17.29 34.67 0.15
CA PRO A 79 17.58 33.36 -0.41
C PRO A 79 16.83 32.24 0.32
N VAL A 80 16.46 31.20 -0.41
CA VAL A 80 16.05 29.93 0.20
C VAL A 80 17.30 29.18 0.63
N VAL A 81 17.39 28.82 1.92
CA VAL A 81 18.51 28.04 2.47
C VAL A 81 18.20 26.57 2.28
N LEU A 82 18.84 25.94 1.30
CA LEU A 82 18.84 24.49 1.15
C LEU A 82 20.06 23.91 1.84
N SER A 83 19.88 22.85 2.61
CA SER A 83 20.99 22.16 3.28
C SER A 83 20.77 20.67 3.30
N ARG A 84 21.86 19.90 3.28
CA ARG A 84 21.86 18.44 3.37
C ARG A 84 22.94 17.98 4.34
N HIS A 85 22.58 17.08 5.25
CA HIS A 85 23.51 16.38 6.12
C HIS A 85 23.29 14.88 5.98
N GLY A 86 24.26 14.20 5.35
CA GLY A 86 24.14 12.78 4.96
C GLY A 86 23.71 12.61 3.51
N ASN A 87 24.20 11.54 2.88
CA ASN A 87 23.85 11.14 1.52
C ASN A 87 23.93 9.62 1.35
N ASP A 88 23.55 8.89 2.40
CA ASP A 88 23.59 7.44 2.43
C ASP A 88 22.36 6.88 1.69
N PRO A 89 22.52 6.14 0.58
CA PRO A 89 21.40 5.61 -0.18
C PRO A 89 20.56 4.58 0.60
N GLN A 90 21.05 4.06 1.72
CA GLN A 90 20.31 3.13 2.59
C GLN A 90 19.41 3.86 3.60
N LYS A 91 19.54 5.19 3.74
CA LYS A 91 18.76 6.01 4.67
C LYS A 91 17.70 6.81 3.94
N LYS A 92 16.52 6.96 4.56
CA LYS A 92 15.48 7.85 4.04
C LYS A 92 15.96 9.30 4.03
N ASN A 93 15.49 10.05 3.04
CA ASN A 93 15.66 11.49 2.92
C ASN A 93 14.46 12.18 3.56
N ILE A 94 14.70 12.89 4.66
CA ILE A 94 13.67 13.70 5.34
C ILE A 94 13.96 15.18 5.10
N LEU A 95 13.00 15.88 4.52
CA LEU A 95 13.04 17.33 4.34
C LEU A 95 12.35 18.01 5.52
N ILE A 96 13.00 19.00 6.12
CA ILE A 96 12.41 19.90 7.12
C ILE A 96 12.20 21.27 6.49
N TYR A 97 10.96 21.76 6.55
CA TYR A 97 10.59 23.12 6.17
C TYR A 97 10.23 23.95 7.40
N CYS A 98 10.77 25.17 7.42
CA CYS A 98 10.52 26.25 8.37
C CYS A 98 10.72 27.59 7.63
N HIS A 99 10.36 28.70 8.25
CA HIS A 99 10.73 30.04 7.76
C HIS A 99 11.50 30.86 8.80
N TYR A 100 12.30 31.82 8.32
CA TYR A 100 13.18 32.63 9.17
C TYR A 100 12.87 34.12 9.14
N ASP A 101 11.93 34.55 8.29
CA ASP A 101 11.31 35.86 8.40
C ASP A 101 10.20 35.89 9.44
N VAL A 102 9.82 37.09 9.87
CA VAL A 102 8.86 37.30 10.95
C VAL A 102 7.94 38.49 10.66
N GLN A 103 6.72 38.49 11.21
CA GLN A 103 5.85 39.68 11.19
C GLN A 103 6.52 40.94 11.80
N PRO A 104 6.10 42.15 11.38
CA PRO A 104 6.48 43.39 12.06
C PRO A 104 6.10 43.38 13.55
N ALA A 105 6.89 44.08 14.36
CA ALA A 105 6.58 44.32 15.76
C ALA A 105 7.30 45.58 16.25
N LEU A 106 6.55 46.45 16.93
CA LEU A 106 7.07 47.63 17.60
C LEU A 106 6.63 47.63 19.06
N LEU A 107 7.46 48.19 19.94
CA LEU A 107 7.07 48.39 21.35
C LEU A 107 5.75 49.19 21.47
N SER A 108 5.54 50.14 20.57
CA SER A 108 4.33 50.97 20.50
C SER A 108 3.04 50.22 20.18
N ASP A 109 3.12 48.99 19.65
CA ASP A 109 1.95 48.20 19.30
C ASP A 109 1.25 47.61 20.53
N GLY A 110 1.89 47.71 21.72
CA GLY A 110 1.39 47.19 22.99
C GLY A 110 2.24 46.08 23.59
N TRP A 111 3.49 45.92 23.14
CA TRP A 111 4.42 44.95 23.73
C TRP A 111 4.88 45.40 25.12
N GLU A 112 5.03 44.44 26.03
CA GLU A 112 5.58 44.67 27.38
C GLU A 112 7.10 44.80 27.40
N THR A 113 7.77 44.20 26.41
CA THR A 113 9.23 44.15 26.26
C THR A 113 9.60 44.48 24.82
N ASP A 114 10.87 44.83 24.55
CA ASP A 114 11.32 44.99 23.17
C ASP A 114 11.06 43.67 22.41
N PRO A 115 10.33 43.69 21.27
CA PRO A 115 9.98 42.47 20.55
C PRO A 115 11.20 41.69 20.03
N PHE A 116 12.35 42.34 19.81
CA PHE A 116 13.56 41.70 19.32
C PHE A 116 14.63 41.48 20.40
N ASP A 117 14.27 41.66 21.68
CA ASP A 117 15.09 41.23 22.82
C ASP A 117 14.34 40.13 23.59
N LEU A 118 14.67 38.86 23.31
CA LEU A 118 13.93 37.74 23.89
C LEU A 118 14.11 37.68 25.41
N VAL A 119 12.99 37.84 26.14
CA VAL A 119 12.93 37.83 27.60
C VAL A 119 12.29 36.54 28.11
N GLU A 120 13.00 35.84 28.98
CA GLU A 120 12.42 34.75 29.78
C GLU A 120 11.67 35.33 30.99
N LYS A 121 10.35 35.13 31.04
CA LYS A 121 9.50 35.52 32.16
C LYS A 121 9.58 34.47 33.27
N LYS A 122 9.23 34.87 34.50
CA LYS A 122 9.29 33.98 35.69
C LYS A 122 8.39 32.75 35.60
N ASP A 123 7.36 32.79 34.77
CA ASP A 123 6.43 31.70 34.52
C ASP A 123 6.91 30.77 33.37
N GLY A 124 8.13 30.96 32.87
CA GLY A 124 8.74 30.11 31.85
C GLY A 124 8.41 30.50 30.42
N ARG A 125 7.71 31.62 30.19
CA ARG A 125 7.43 32.13 28.83
C ARG A 125 8.67 32.82 28.24
N LEU A 126 9.08 32.43 27.03
CA LEU A 126 10.11 33.09 26.25
C LEU A 126 9.43 34.09 25.30
N VAL A 127 9.39 35.36 25.69
CA VAL A 127 8.64 36.41 24.98
C VAL A 127 9.54 37.12 23.98
N GLY A 128 9.13 37.16 22.72
CA GLY A 128 9.84 37.81 21.61
C GLY A 128 9.19 37.52 20.26
N ARG A 129 9.29 38.45 19.32
CA ARG A 129 8.78 38.27 17.95
C ARG A 129 9.58 37.17 17.24
N GLY A 130 8.85 36.19 16.72
CA GLY A 130 9.38 35.00 16.07
C GLY A 130 9.88 33.93 17.04
N ALA A 131 9.64 34.09 18.34
CA ALA A 131 9.96 33.05 19.31
C ALA A 131 9.22 31.74 19.01
N SER A 132 7.94 31.83 18.62
CA SER A 132 7.14 30.68 18.20
C SER A 132 6.95 30.60 16.68
N ASP A 133 7.06 31.72 15.96
CA ASP A 133 6.67 31.83 14.54
C ASP A 133 7.76 32.55 13.70
N ASP A 134 8.77 31.87 13.18
CA ASP A 134 9.01 30.41 13.27
C ASP A 134 10.45 30.08 13.73
N LYS A 135 11.15 31.08 14.29
CA LYS A 135 12.57 30.90 14.68
C LYS A 135 12.74 29.87 15.80
N GLY A 136 11.73 29.67 16.65
CA GLY A 136 11.70 28.59 17.63
C GLY A 136 11.91 27.22 16.97
N HIS A 137 11.18 26.93 15.90
CA HIS A 137 11.26 25.66 15.19
C HIS A 137 12.55 25.58 14.35
N VAL A 138 12.95 26.66 13.64
CA VAL A 138 14.24 26.73 12.93
C VAL A 138 15.39 26.40 13.87
N VAL A 139 15.47 27.10 15.01
CA VAL A 139 16.53 26.90 16.00
C VAL A 139 16.44 25.51 16.62
N GLY A 140 15.22 25.02 16.89
CA GLY A 140 15.00 23.68 17.42
C GLY A 140 15.60 22.59 16.53
N TRP A 141 15.35 22.64 15.22
CA TRP A 141 15.92 21.69 14.27
C TRP A 141 17.44 21.81 14.10
N LEU A 142 17.97 23.03 14.08
CA LEU A 142 19.42 23.26 14.08
C LEU A 142 20.08 22.66 15.32
N LEU A 143 19.47 22.82 16.50
CA LEU A 143 19.96 22.27 17.76
C LEU A 143 19.82 20.75 17.84
N THR A 144 18.78 20.17 17.24
CA THR A 144 18.64 18.72 17.08
C THR A 144 19.81 18.15 16.29
N LEU A 145 20.13 18.72 15.12
CA LEU A 145 21.31 18.30 14.34
C LEU A 145 22.60 18.50 15.14
N GLU A 146 22.76 19.65 15.79
CA GLU A 146 23.94 19.95 16.63
C GLU A 146 24.15 18.88 17.71
N ALA A 147 23.08 18.44 18.35
CA ALA A 147 23.15 17.45 19.40
C ALA A 147 23.51 16.05 18.88
N PHE A 148 23.05 15.64 17.70
CA PHE A 148 23.54 14.41 17.05
C PHE A 148 25.05 14.49 16.79
N VAL A 149 25.50 15.58 16.16
CA VAL A 149 26.92 15.79 15.80
C VAL A 149 27.82 15.83 17.04
N LYS A 150 27.46 16.62 18.06
CA LYS A 150 28.27 16.76 19.28
C LYS A 150 28.37 15.49 20.12
N ASN A 151 27.27 14.73 20.21
CA ASN A 151 27.26 13.48 20.97
C ASN A 151 27.76 12.28 20.15
N GLN A 152 28.21 12.51 18.90
CA GLN A 152 28.70 11.45 17.99
C GLN A 152 27.65 10.34 17.80
N VAL A 153 26.38 10.72 17.82
CA VAL A 153 25.28 9.82 17.51
C VAL A 153 25.06 9.91 16.01
N GLU A 154 25.19 8.78 15.32
CA GLU A 154 24.91 8.70 13.90
C GLU A 154 23.45 9.09 13.61
N LEU A 155 23.24 10.01 12.66
CA LEU A 155 21.89 10.31 12.19
C LEU A 155 21.32 9.09 11.47
N PRO A 156 20.09 8.67 11.81
CA PRO A 156 19.42 7.56 11.15
C PRO A 156 18.90 7.90 9.74
N VAL A 157 18.88 9.19 9.38
CA VAL A 157 18.37 9.73 8.11
C VAL A 157 19.43 10.52 7.36
N ASN A 158 19.20 10.74 6.07
CA ASN A 158 19.70 11.92 5.39
C ASN A 158 18.76 13.09 5.72
N LEU A 159 19.27 14.08 6.43
CA LEU A 159 18.46 15.22 6.88
C LEU A 159 18.67 16.41 5.94
N LEU A 160 17.57 16.90 5.37
CA LEU A 160 17.55 18.06 4.50
C LEU A 160 16.77 19.19 5.14
N PHE A 161 17.18 20.42 4.86
CA PHE A 161 16.47 21.63 5.27
C PHE A 161 16.12 22.47 4.05
N CYS A 162 14.91 23.01 4.03
CA CYS A 162 14.47 24.07 3.12
C CYS A 162 13.90 25.20 3.97
N PHE A 163 14.72 26.19 4.29
CA PHE A 163 14.31 27.35 5.09
C PHE A 163 14.17 28.59 4.22
N GLU A 164 13.01 29.23 4.25
CA GLU A 164 12.72 30.43 3.46
C GLU A 164 12.60 31.70 4.30
N GLY A 165 12.61 32.87 3.65
CA GLY A 165 12.55 34.17 4.32
C GLY A 165 11.43 35.07 3.82
N MET A 166 10.35 34.49 3.30
CA MET A 166 9.22 35.24 2.74
C MET A 166 7.85 34.65 3.10
N GLU A 167 7.73 33.72 4.05
CA GLU A 167 6.46 33.06 4.39
C GLU A 167 5.41 34.11 4.80
N GLU A 168 5.82 35.03 5.68
CA GLU A 168 4.98 36.10 6.24
C GLU A 168 4.60 37.16 5.20
N SER A 169 5.20 37.06 4.02
CA SER A 169 4.98 37.89 2.84
C SER A 169 4.52 37.07 1.62
N GLY A 170 3.98 35.86 1.84
CA GLY A 170 3.32 35.03 0.84
C GLY A 170 4.21 34.03 0.10
N SER A 171 5.36 33.65 0.67
CA SER A 171 6.30 32.65 0.11
C SER A 171 6.73 32.93 -1.33
N VAL A 172 6.86 34.21 -1.69
CA VAL A 172 7.08 34.64 -3.08
C VAL A 172 8.40 34.05 -3.60
N GLY A 173 8.31 33.27 -4.68
CA GLY A 173 9.45 32.66 -5.36
C GLY A 173 9.84 31.27 -4.85
N LEU A 174 9.27 30.78 -3.73
CA LEU A 174 9.61 29.48 -3.17
C LEU A 174 9.16 28.31 -4.06
N GLU A 175 7.95 28.36 -4.63
CA GLU A 175 7.46 27.32 -5.56
C GLU A 175 8.40 27.11 -6.75
N LYS A 176 8.93 28.21 -7.31
CA LYS A 176 9.92 28.16 -8.38
C LYS A 176 11.17 27.40 -7.91
N VAL A 177 11.69 27.72 -6.73
CA VAL A 177 12.88 27.05 -6.16
C VAL A 177 12.60 25.56 -5.96
N ILE A 178 11.45 25.19 -5.38
CA ILE A 178 11.08 23.78 -5.16
C ILE A 178 10.98 23.04 -6.50
N SER A 179 10.33 23.63 -7.49
CA SER A 179 10.18 23.04 -8.83
C SER A 179 11.53 22.81 -9.52
N GLU A 180 12.42 23.80 -9.48
CA GLU A 180 13.76 23.72 -10.09
C GLU A 180 14.66 22.70 -9.37
N GLU A 181 14.51 22.56 -8.04
CA GLU A 181 15.33 21.67 -7.22
C GLU A 181 14.71 20.29 -6.96
N ALA A 182 13.48 20.04 -7.41
CA ALA A 182 12.79 18.75 -7.24
C ALA A 182 13.58 17.58 -7.84
N ASN A 183 14.28 17.81 -8.95
CA ASN A 183 15.18 16.83 -9.57
C ASN A 183 16.66 17.03 -9.18
N GLY A 184 16.95 18.02 -8.35
CA GLY A 184 18.27 18.41 -7.87
C GLY A 184 18.42 18.13 -6.36
N TRP A 185 18.56 19.18 -5.55
CA TRP A 185 18.80 19.05 -4.10
C TRP A 185 17.67 18.33 -3.35
N LEU A 186 16.43 18.47 -3.82
CA LEU A 186 15.22 17.90 -3.20
C LEU A 186 14.81 16.56 -3.85
N LYS A 187 15.69 15.94 -4.65
CA LYS A 187 15.39 14.66 -5.29
C LYS A 187 15.29 13.53 -4.27
N GLY A 188 14.24 12.72 -4.41
CA GLY A 188 14.06 11.45 -3.71
C GLY A 188 13.71 11.62 -2.23
N MET A 189 12.91 12.64 -1.89
CA MET A 189 12.41 12.80 -0.52
C MET A 189 11.39 11.70 -0.21
N ASP A 190 11.56 11.07 0.95
CA ASP A 190 10.59 10.11 1.47
C ASP A 190 9.49 10.85 2.25
N TYR A 191 9.88 11.85 3.05
CA TYR A 191 8.97 12.65 3.88
C TYR A 191 9.35 14.13 3.87
N THR A 192 8.32 14.99 3.94
CA THR A 192 8.48 16.43 4.19
C THR A 192 7.80 16.82 5.49
N ILE A 193 8.56 17.39 6.42
CA ILE A 193 8.09 17.83 7.73
C ILE A 193 7.97 19.33 7.69
N ILE A 194 6.75 19.84 7.88
CA ILE A 194 6.49 21.26 8.02
C ILE A 194 6.37 21.55 9.51
N SER A 195 7.35 22.26 10.02
CA SER A 195 7.44 22.60 11.44
C SER A 195 7.03 24.04 11.65
N ASP A 196 5.80 24.34 11.26
CA ASP A 196 5.16 25.63 11.37
C ASP A 196 3.67 25.40 11.66
N SER A 197 3.42 24.83 12.83
CA SER A 197 2.07 24.53 13.30
C SER A 197 2.03 24.57 14.83
N SER A 198 0.82 24.55 15.39
CA SER A 198 0.61 24.68 16.83
C SER A 198 -0.28 23.58 17.39
N TRP A 199 -0.04 23.22 18.65
CA TRP A 199 -0.93 22.35 19.40
C TRP A 199 -2.31 22.97 19.54
N SER A 200 -3.35 22.14 19.38
CA SER A 200 -4.76 22.51 19.53
C SER A 200 -5.10 23.04 20.94
N SER A 201 -4.36 22.59 21.95
CA SER A 201 -4.57 22.88 23.37
C SER A 201 -3.25 23.21 24.07
N LYS A 202 -3.33 23.77 25.28
CA LYS A 202 -2.15 24.05 26.12
C LYS A 202 -1.61 22.81 26.85
N THR A 203 -2.39 21.72 26.90
CA THR A 203 -2.13 20.60 27.82
C THR A 203 -1.79 19.31 27.12
N LYS A 204 -2.16 19.14 25.85
CA LYS A 204 -1.96 17.90 25.10
C LYS A 204 -1.39 18.18 23.72
N PRO A 205 -0.30 17.48 23.32
CA PRO A 205 0.27 17.60 21.99
C PRO A 205 -0.71 17.15 20.91
N SER A 206 -0.56 17.68 19.70
CA SER A 206 -1.39 17.29 18.57
C SER A 206 -0.59 17.19 17.27
N ILE A 207 -1.01 16.31 16.38
CA ILE A 207 -0.50 16.17 15.01
C ILE A 207 -1.56 16.71 14.05
N GLY A 208 -1.13 17.60 13.17
CA GLY A 208 -1.99 18.17 12.12
C GLY A 208 -2.06 17.25 10.91
N TYR A 209 -3.26 16.82 10.51
CA TYR A 209 -3.46 15.98 9.32
C TYR A 209 -4.31 16.65 8.23
N GLY A 210 -4.65 17.93 8.41
CA GLY A 210 -5.30 18.72 7.38
C GLY A 210 -5.32 20.20 7.71
N LEU A 211 -5.29 21.03 6.66
CA LEU A 211 -5.37 22.48 6.70
C LEU A 211 -6.40 22.97 5.68
N ARG A 212 -7.06 24.08 5.98
CA ARG A 212 -7.98 24.71 5.03
C ARG A 212 -7.19 25.44 3.96
N GLY A 213 -7.80 25.59 2.78
CA GLY A 213 -7.31 26.49 1.75
C GLY A 213 -7.87 27.89 1.96
N ILE A 214 -7.60 28.78 1.01
CA ILE A 214 -8.10 30.16 1.02
C ILE A 214 -8.36 30.65 -0.41
N ASN A 215 -9.45 31.39 -0.61
CA ASN A 215 -9.63 32.30 -1.74
C ASN A 215 -9.89 33.70 -1.16
N TYR A 216 -9.06 34.68 -1.50
CA TYR A 216 -9.13 36.05 -0.98
C TYR A 216 -9.63 36.99 -2.08
N PHE A 217 -10.66 37.79 -1.80
CA PHE A 217 -11.37 38.59 -2.80
C PHE A 217 -11.38 40.09 -2.48
N SER A 218 -11.57 40.90 -3.54
CA SER A 218 -11.86 42.33 -3.49
C SER A 218 -13.16 42.62 -4.22
N ILE A 219 -14.09 43.33 -3.56
CA ILE A 219 -15.30 43.92 -4.17
C ILE A 219 -15.08 45.42 -4.24
N ASP A 220 -14.82 45.93 -5.44
CA ASP A 220 -14.50 47.32 -5.69
C ASP A 220 -15.74 48.03 -6.25
N VAL A 221 -16.23 49.03 -5.53
CA VAL A 221 -17.38 49.84 -5.95
C VAL A 221 -16.94 51.28 -6.13
N SER A 222 -17.24 51.87 -7.29
CA SER A 222 -16.94 53.28 -7.60
C SER A 222 -18.16 54.03 -8.12
N GLY A 223 -18.24 55.33 -7.82
CA GLY A 223 -19.35 56.20 -8.20
C GLY A 223 -18.86 57.54 -8.75
N PRO A 224 -18.88 58.62 -7.95
CA PRO A 224 -18.42 59.93 -8.39
C PRO A 224 -16.91 59.93 -8.67
N VAL A 225 -16.44 60.91 -9.45
CA VAL A 225 -15.03 61.05 -9.82
C VAL A 225 -14.10 61.46 -8.65
N ALA A 226 -14.69 61.95 -7.56
CA ALA A 226 -14.00 62.35 -6.34
C ALA A 226 -14.96 62.26 -5.15
N ASP A 227 -14.39 62.22 -3.95
CA ASP A 227 -15.14 62.26 -2.69
C ASP A 227 -16.08 63.46 -2.64
N LEU A 228 -17.27 63.25 -2.08
CA LEU A 228 -18.31 64.28 -1.98
C LEU A 228 -18.57 64.66 -0.51
N HIS A 229 -18.92 65.93 -0.28
CA HIS A 229 -19.37 66.38 1.04
C HIS A 229 -20.74 65.76 1.36
N SER A 230 -20.84 64.92 2.40
CA SER A 230 -22.04 64.12 2.65
C SER A 230 -23.27 64.96 3.01
N GLY A 231 -23.10 66.11 3.68
CA GLY A 231 -24.22 67.02 3.97
C GLY A 231 -24.78 67.76 2.75
N VAL A 232 -24.02 67.90 1.66
CA VAL A 232 -24.45 68.61 0.45
C VAL A 232 -25.09 67.64 -0.54
N PHE A 233 -24.51 66.44 -0.68
CA PHE A 233 -24.90 65.47 -1.71
C PHE A 233 -25.64 64.24 -1.16
N GLY A 234 -25.73 64.08 0.16
CA GLY A 234 -26.46 63.00 0.80
C GLY A 234 -27.95 63.01 0.41
N GLY A 235 -28.45 61.86 -0.02
CA GLY A 235 -29.81 61.70 -0.56
C GLY A 235 -29.99 62.08 -2.03
N VAL A 236 -28.94 62.60 -2.69
CA VAL A 236 -28.97 62.97 -4.13
C VAL A 236 -28.19 61.97 -4.99
N VAL A 237 -27.13 61.37 -4.45
CA VAL A 237 -26.29 60.39 -5.14
C VAL A 237 -26.46 58.97 -4.57
N GLN A 238 -26.22 57.95 -5.39
CA GLN A 238 -26.06 56.59 -4.88
C GLN A 238 -24.62 56.43 -4.39
N GLU A 239 -24.47 55.99 -3.15
CA GLU A 239 -23.20 56.01 -2.44
C GLU A 239 -22.47 54.66 -2.59
N PRO A 240 -21.21 54.64 -3.05
CA PRO A 240 -20.41 53.41 -3.15
C PRO A 240 -20.35 52.61 -1.85
N MET A 241 -20.23 53.29 -0.71
CA MET A 241 -20.25 52.66 0.62
C MET A 241 -21.56 51.91 0.90
N VAL A 242 -22.71 52.49 0.59
CA VAL A 242 -24.01 51.84 0.84
C VAL A 242 -24.15 50.57 -0.01
N VAL A 243 -23.70 50.63 -1.27
CA VAL A 243 -23.71 49.49 -2.19
C VAL A 243 -22.78 48.40 -1.69
N LEU A 244 -21.53 48.73 -1.38
CA LEU A 244 -20.53 47.77 -0.90
C LEU A 244 -20.99 47.07 0.40
N THR A 245 -21.50 47.83 1.37
CA THR A 245 -21.99 47.26 2.64
C THR A 245 -23.14 46.28 2.42
N LYS A 246 -24.05 46.56 1.47
CA LYS A 246 -25.13 45.62 1.13
C LYS A 246 -24.61 44.35 0.48
N LEU A 247 -23.59 44.44 -0.38
CA LEU A 247 -22.97 43.26 -0.99
C LEU A 247 -22.26 42.41 0.08
N LEU A 248 -21.41 43.02 0.91
CA LEU A 248 -20.68 42.32 1.98
C LEU A 248 -21.63 41.65 2.99
N ALA A 249 -22.68 42.37 3.42
CA ALA A 249 -23.69 41.83 4.34
C ALA A 249 -24.49 40.66 3.74
N GLY A 250 -24.55 40.55 2.41
CA GLY A 250 -25.21 39.45 1.72
C GLY A 250 -24.39 38.17 1.64
N LEU A 251 -23.08 38.20 1.93
CA LEU A 251 -22.19 37.06 1.74
C LEU A 251 -22.26 36.01 2.85
N VAL A 252 -22.45 36.44 4.11
CA VAL A 252 -22.40 35.57 5.28
C VAL A 252 -23.33 36.09 6.38
N GLU A 253 -24.03 35.17 7.05
CA GLU A 253 -24.89 35.46 8.19
C GLU A 253 -24.09 35.63 9.50
N VAL A 254 -24.75 36.14 10.54
CA VAL A 254 -24.12 36.34 11.88
C VAL A 254 -23.72 35.00 12.53
N ASP A 255 -24.39 33.91 12.19
CA ASP A 255 -24.06 32.56 12.66
C ASP A 255 -22.98 31.86 11.82
N GLY A 256 -22.40 32.56 10.83
CA GLY A 256 -21.34 32.07 9.97
C GLY A 256 -21.81 31.32 8.73
N LYS A 257 -23.13 31.18 8.50
CA LYS A 257 -23.66 30.55 7.28
C LYS A 257 -23.31 31.38 6.04
N ILE A 258 -22.68 30.74 5.06
CA ILE A 258 -22.30 31.37 3.78
C ILE A 258 -23.52 31.36 2.84
N ASN A 259 -23.86 32.52 2.28
CA ASN A 259 -25.04 32.73 1.42
C ASN A 259 -24.77 32.60 -0.08
N ILE A 260 -23.59 32.12 -0.46
CA ILE A 260 -23.18 31.89 -1.85
C ILE A 260 -23.67 30.50 -2.28
N PRO A 261 -24.64 30.40 -3.22
CA PRO A 261 -25.15 29.11 -3.67
C PRO A 261 -24.04 28.24 -4.31
N GLY A 262 -24.05 26.94 -4.01
CA GLY A 262 -23.06 25.97 -4.52
C GLY A 262 -21.80 25.80 -3.65
N ILE A 263 -21.54 26.70 -2.69
CA ILE A 263 -20.30 26.66 -1.89
C ILE A 263 -20.18 25.39 -1.01
N HIS A 264 -21.31 24.82 -0.58
CA HIS A 264 -21.35 23.66 0.30
C HIS A 264 -21.47 22.32 -0.46
N ASP A 265 -21.79 22.34 -1.75
CA ASP A 265 -22.11 21.15 -2.56
C ASP A 265 -20.88 20.24 -2.79
N ARG A 266 -19.68 20.77 -2.53
CA ARG A 266 -18.38 20.13 -2.75
C ARG A 266 -17.59 19.91 -1.48
N VAL A 267 -18.21 20.10 -0.33
CA VAL A 267 -17.58 19.76 0.95
C VAL A 267 -17.59 18.24 1.06
N MET A 268 -16.41 17.62 1.28
CA MET A 268 -16.27 16.17 1.51
C MET A 268 -17.34 15.65 2.49
N GLU A 269 -17.85 14.42 2.33
CA GLU A 269 -18.85 13.90 3.26
C GLU A 269 -18.23 13.61 4.65
N LEU A 270 -18.98 13.84 5.73
CA LEU A 270 -18.54 13.45 7.07
C LEU A 270 -18.79 11.95 7.25
N THR A 271 -17.75 11.19 7.54
CA THR A 271 -17.87 9.76 7.88
C THR A 271 -17.99 9.58 9.39
N GLU A 272 -18.57 8.46 9.84
CA GLU A 272 -18.61 8.11 11.28
C GLU A 272 -17.20 7.95 11.89
N VAL A 273 -16.22 7.52 11.08
CA VAL A 273 -14.83 7.40 11.50
C VAL A 273 -14.22 8.79 11.71
N GLU A 274 -14.44 9.74 10.80
CA GLU A 274 -13.97 11.11 10.97
C GLU A 274 -14.68 11.79 12.16
N GLU A 275 -16.00 11.64 12.30
CA GLU A 275 -16.76 12.25 13.40
C GLU A 275 -16.20 11.85 14.77
N LYS A 276 -15.90 10.56 14.97
CA LYS A 276 -15.32 10.05 16.21
C LYS A 276 -14.00 10.73 16.59
N THR A 277 -13.21 11.23 15.64
CA THR A 277 -11.93 11.89 15.92
C THR A 277 -12.09 13.24 16.64
N TYR A 278 -13.25 13.90 16.52
CA TYR A 278 -13.51 15.18 17.17
C TYR A 278 -13.96 15.04 18.63
N HIS A 279 -14.38 13.84 19.05
CA HIS A 279 -14.84 13.59 20.40
C HIS A 279 -13.67 13.34 21.37
N GLY A 280 -13.75 13.90 22.57
CA GLY A 280 -12.77 13.65 23.64
C GLY A 280 -11.44 14.40 23.49
N LEU A 281 -11.37 15.38 22.58
CA LEU A 281 -10.22 16.27 22.42
C LEU A 281 -10.07 17.21 23.65
N ALA A 282 -8.83 17.59 23.96
CA ALA A 282 -8.49 18.36 25.16
C ALA A 282 -8.99 19.81 25.15
N LEU A 283 -9.28 20.36 23.97
CA LEU A 283 -9.83 21.71 23.84
C LEU A 283 -11.31 21.71 24.26
N THR A 284 -11.66 22.50 25.28
CA THR A 284 -13.03 22.62 25.80
C THR A 284 -13.70 23.94 25.38
N THR A 285 -15.03 23.99 25.45
CA THR A 285 -15.82 25.21 25.23
C THR A 285 -15.38 26.34 26.17
N GLU A 286 -15.20 26.06 27.46
CA GLU A 286 -14.74 27.04 28.45
C GLU A 286 -13.33 27.53 28.14
N GLY A 287 -12.46 26.65 27.66
CA GLY A 287 -11.11 26.99 27.21
C GLY A 287 -11.12 27.99 26.07
N LEU A 288 -11.99 27.77 25.07
CA LEU A 288 -12.18 28.70 23.95
C LEU A 288 -12.75 30.06 24.42
N ILE A 289 -13.84 30.04 25.19
CA ILE A 289 -14.46 31.27 25.74
C ILE A 289 -13.44 32.08 26.54
N THR A 290 -12.63 31.41 27.36
CA THR A 290 -11.56 32.06 28.13
C THR A 290 -10.50 32.66 27.21
N SER A 291 -10.11 31.95 26.15
CA SER A 291 -9.10 32.43 25.19
C SER A 291 -9.57 33.68 24.42
N PHE A 292 -10.87 33.81 24.16
CA PHE A 292 -11.45 34.97 23.50
C PHE A 292 -11.77 36.12 24.47
N GLY A 293 -11.70 35.89 25.78
CA GLY A 293 -12.09 36.87 26.79
C GLY A 293 -13.62 37.09 26.88
N GLY A 294 -14.43 36.17 26.34
CA GLY A 294 -15.89 36.26 26.31
C GLY A 294 -16.55 35.17 25.47
N ASP A 295 -17.86 34.98 25.65
CA ASP A 295 -18.63 34.00 24.88
C ASP A 295 -19.11 34.61 23.55
N TYR A 296 -18.38 34.26 22.49
CA TYR A 296 -18.63 34.66 21.12
C TYR A 296 -18.75 33.45 20.18
N LEU A 297 -18.98 32.26 20.72
CA LEU A 297 -19.04 31.04 19.93
C LEU A 297 -20.34 31.01 19.12
N MET A 298 -20.21 30.72 17.82
CA MET A 298 -21.37 30.49 16.94
C MET A 298 -22.03 29.13 17.23
N GLN A 299 -21.24 28.15 17.68
CA GLN A 299 -21.70 26.81 17.99
C GLN A 299 -21.70 26.60 19.51
N LYS A 300 -22.76 25.98 20.03
CA LYS A 300 -22.86 25.64 21.46
C LYS A 300 -22.02 24.42 21.85
N ASP A 301 -21.85 23.52 20.89
CA ASP A 301 -21.13 22.27 21.06
C ASP A 301 -19.68 22.40 20.57
N ILE A 302 -18.76 21.80 21.32
CA ILE A 302 -17.33 21.86 21.02
C ILE A 302 -16.98 21.04 19.79
N VAL A 303 -17.63 19.89 19.58
CA VAL A 303 -17.40 19.04 18.41
C VAL A 303 -17.79 19.81 17.15
N GLN A 304 -18.96 20.44 17.14
CA GLN A 304 -19.36 21.33 16.04
C GLN A 304 -18.38 22.49 15.84
N SER A 305 -17.92 23.14 16.90
CA SER A 305 -16.92 24.22 16.80
C SER A 305 -15.62 23.75 16.13
N LEU A 306 -15.14 22.56 16.50
CA LEU A 306 -13.94 21.95 15.95
C LEU A 306 -14.13 21.55 14.48
N MET A 307 -15.29 21.00 14.12
CA MET A 307 -15.62 20.68 12.73
C MET A 307 -15.72 21.96 11.87
N HIS A 308 -16.38 23.01 12.35
CA HIS A 308 -16.44 24.30 11.66
C HIS A 308 -15.05 24.91 11.47
N ARG A 309 -14.13 24.67 12.40
CA ARG A 309 -12.74 25.11 12.29
C ARG A 309 -11.92 24.25 11.32
N GLY A 310 -12.07 22.93 11.34
CA GLY A 310 -11.17 22.01 10.63
C GLY A 310 -11.66 21.56 9.25
N ARG A 311 -12.99 21.47 9.06
CA ARG A 311 -13.56 20.67 7.97
C ARG A 311 -14.71 21.31 7.20
N TYR A 312 -15.31 22.38 7.71
CA TYR A 312 -16.29 23.19 6.97
C TYR A 312 -15.69 24.51 6.47
N PRO A 313 -16.16 25.03 5.32
CA PRO A 313 -15.70 26.31 4.84
C PRO A 313 -16.19 27.45 5.75
N SER A 314 -15.48 28.57 5.73
CA SER A 314 -15.88 29.78 6.47
C SER A 314 -15.60 31.03 5.64
N LEU A 315 -16.44 32.06 5.77
CA LEU A 315 -16.22 33.37 5.15
C LEU A 315 -15.95 34.42 6.24
N SER A 316 -14.96 35.27 6.00
CA SER A 316 -14.65 36.40 6.89
C SER A 316 -14.50 37.69 6.09
N VAL A 317 -15.10 38.77 6.59
CA VAL A 317 -14.95 40.14 6.06
C VAL A 317 -13.87 40.85 6.85
N HIS A 318 -12.87 41.40 6.15
CA HIS A 318 -11.64 41.91 6.76
C HIS A 318 -11.64 43.43 6.90
N GLY A 319 -12.27 44.15 5.97
CA GLY A 319 -12.31 45.61 6.01
C GLY A 319 -12.70 46.27 4.70
N ILE A 320 -12.66 47.61 4.71
CA ILE A 320 -13.00 48.46 3.56
C ILE A 320 -11.89 49.48 3.34
N GLU A 321 -11.18 49.35 2.21
CA GLU A 321 -10.17 50.29 1.72
C GLU A 321 -10.85 51.46 0.99
N GLY A 322 -10.32 52.68 1.12
CA GLY A 322 -10.83 53.88 0.44
C GLY A 322 -11.92 54.65 1.20
N ALA A 323 -12.38 54.14 2.34
CA ALA A 323 -13.28 54.85 3.25
C ALA A 323 -12.51 55.67 4.32
N PHE A 324 -13.24 56.40 5.17
CA PHE A 324 -12.65 57.05 6.33
C PHE A 324 -12.47 56.03 7.47
N TYR A 325 -11.21 55.79 7.86
CA TYR A 325 -10.84 54.82 8.90
C TYR A 325 -10.09 55.42 10.10
N ASP A 326 -9.64 56.68 9.99
CA ASP A 326 -8.92 57.37 11.07
C ASP A 326 -9.84 57.70 12.27
N PRO A 327 -9.28 57.86 13.48
CA PRO A 327 -10.05 58.36 14.62
C PRO A 327 -10.71 59.73 14.34
N GLY A 328 -11.95 59.89 14.77
CA GLY A 328 -12.70 61.15 14.67
C GLY A 328 -13.93 61.05 13.76
N SER A 329 -14.28 62.16 13.12
CA SER A 329 -15.43 62.23 12.22
C SER A 329 -15.09 62.95 10.92
N LYS A 330 -15.50 62.37 9.80
CA LYS A 330 -15.37 62.97 8.46
C LYS A 330 -16.69 62.83 7.71
N THR A 331 -17.34 63.94 7.40
CA THR A 331 -18.63 63.99 6.69
C THR A 331 -18.45 63.84 5.18
N VAL A 332 -18.06 62.64 4.74
CA VAL A 332 -17.67 62.33 3.36
C VAL A 332 -18.47 61.15 2.78
N ILE A 333 -18.80 61.22 1.49
CA ILE A 333 -19.22 60.09 0.67
C ILE A 333 -18.01 59.68 -0.17
N PRO A 334 -17.39 58.52 0.11
CA PRO A 334 -16.24 58.04 -0.66
C PRO A 334 -16.57 57.82 -2.14
N ALA A 335 -15.68 58.26 -3.03
CA ALA A 335 -15.84 58.06 -4.48
C ALA A 335 -15.65 56.60 -4.91
N SER A 336 -14.73 55.89 -4.26
CA SER A 336 -14.43 54.49 -4.55
C SER A 336 -14.00 53.78 -3.28
N VAL A 337 -14.50 52.56 -3.08
CA VAL A 337 -14.24 51.73 -1.91
C VAL A 337 -14.03 50.29 -2.33
N LYS A 338 -13.19 49.57 -1.59
CA LYS A 338 -12.87 48.15 -1.85
C LYS A 338 -13.09 47.32 -0.59
N GLY A 339 -14.07 46.43 -0.63
CA GLY A 339 -14.33 45.48 0.45
C GLY A 339 -13.43 44.26 0.30
N LYS A 340 -12.79 43.86 1.40
CA LYS A 340 -11.90 42.69 1.45
C LYS A 340 -12.58 41.58 2.24
N PHE A 341 -12.62 40.38 1.67
CA PHE A 341 -13.12 39.20 2.35
C PHE A 341 -12.40 37.95 1.83
N SER A 342 -12.47 36.84 2.57
CA SER A 342 -11.92 35.56 2.12
C SER A 342 -12.82 34.40 2.48
N ILE A 343 -12.72 33.33 1.70
CA ILE A 343 -13.35 32.03 1.97
C ILE A 343 -12.23 31.04 2.30
N ARG A 344 -12.33 30.38 3.45
CA ARG A 344 -11.49 29.21 3.76
C ARG A 344 -12.10 27.99 3.10
N THR A 345 -11.36 27.33 2.22
CA THR A 345 -11.82 26.15 1.48
C THR A 345 -11.41 24.86 2.19
N VAL A 346 -12.10 23.76 1.91
CA VAL A 346 -11.91 22.45 2.54
C VAL A 346 -11.83 21.36 1.45
N PRO A 347 -11.40 20.13 1.78
CA PRO A 347 -11.28 19.04 0.81
C PRO A 347 -12.49 18.89 -0.11
N ASN A 348 -12.19 18.62 -1.38
CA ASN A 348 -13.08 18.56 -2.55
C ASN A 348 -13.57 19.91 -3.12
N MET A 349 -13.24 21.06 -2.50
CA MET A 349 -13.53 22.38 -3.09
C MET A 349 -12.43 22.80 -4.07
N ASP A 350 -12.74 22.90 -5.35
CA ASP A 350 -11.83 23.47 -6.36
C ASP A 350 -11.73 25.01 -6.22
N LEU A 351 -10.51 25.55 -6.26
CA LEU A 351 -10.30 26.98 -6.02
C LEU A 351 -10.87 27.86 -7.13
N GLU A 352 -10.78 27.42 -8.39
CA GLU A 352 -11.27 28.20 -9.54
C GLU A 352 -12.80 28.15 -9.61
N GLU A 353 -13.42 27.01 -9.26
CA GLU A 353 -14.86 26.90 -9.09
C GLU A 353 -15.37 27.84 -7.98
N VAL A 354 -14.74 27.82 -6.79
CA VAL A 354 -15.08 28.70 -5.67
C VAL A 354 -14.99 30.18 -6.06
N LYS A 355 -13.94 30.56 -6.79
CA LYS A 355 -13.78 31.90 -7.35
C LYS A 355 -14.93 32.26 -8.29
N ASN A 356 -15.24 31.40 -9.26
CA ASN A 356 -16.27 31.66 -10.26
C ASN A 356 -17.66 31.82 -9.63
N ILE A 357 -18.07 30.89 -8.75
CA ILE A 357 -19.39 30.98 -8.10
C ILE A 357 -19.50 32.21 -7.18
N THR A 358 -18.41 32.60 -6.52
CA THR A 358 -18.37 33.77 -5.64
C THR A 358 -18.50 35.06 -6.45
N ILE A 359 -17.72 35.21 -7.52
CA ILE A 359 -17.78 36.38 -8.42
C ILE A 359 -19.17 36.49 -9.05
N ASP A 360 -19.71 35.39 -9.57
CA ASP A 360 -21.05 35.34 -10.16
C ASP A 360 -22.15 35.72 -9.16
N HIS A 361 -22.05 35.25 -7.90
CA HIS A 361 -22.99 35.61 -6.86
C HIS A 361 -22.97 37.12 -6.57
N VAL A 362 -21.79 37.71 -6.38
CA VAL A 362 -21.66 39.15 -6.14
C VAL A 362 -22.23 39.97 -7.31
N HIS A 363 -21.97 39.56 -8.55
CA HIS A 363 -22.56 40.21 -9.73
C HIS A 363 -24.09 40.13 -9.75
N LYS A 364 -24.66 38.96 -9.43
CA LYS A 364 -26.12 38.76 -9.35
C LYS A 364 -26.74 39.65 -8.26
N GLU A 365 -26.14 39.70 -7.08
CA GLU A 365 -26.64 40.56 -5.99
C GLU A 365 -26.53 42.05 -6.35
N PHE A 366 -25.45 42.46 -7.01
CA PHE A 366 -25.29 43.84 -7.46
C PHE A 366 -26.36 44.27 -8.47
N VAL A 367 -26.74 43.41 -9.42
CA VAL A 367 -27.84 43.68 -10.36
C VAL A 367 -29.16 43.93 -9.62
N LYS A 368 -29.44 43.17 -8.56
CA LYS A 368 -30.67 43.35 -7.75
C LYS A 368 -30.71 44.71 -7.03
N LEU A 369 -29.55 45.28 -6.69
CA LEU A 369 -29.47 46.60 -6.06
C LEU A 369 -29.88 47.74 -7.00
N ASN A 370 -29.96 47.50 -8.32
CA ASN A 370 -30.27 48.50 -9.34
C ASN A 370 -29.41 49.78 -9.16
N SER A 371 -28.12 49.57 -8.89
CA SER A 371 -27.16 50.65 -8.65
C SER A 371 -26.58 51.19 -9.97
N LYS A 372 -26.28 52.49 -9.98
CA LYS A 372 -25.54 53.21 -11.02
C LYS A 372 -24.04 53.29 -10.72
N CYS A 373 -23.60 52.76 -9.58
CA CYS A 373 -22.17 52.61 -9.31
C CYS A 373 -21.56 51.61 -10.32
N LYS A 374 -20.25 51.59 -10.42
CA LYS A 374 -19.50 50.56 -11.15
C LYS A 374 -18.99 49.54 -10.15
N LEU A 375 -19.06 48.26 -10.54
CA LEU A 375 -18.58 47.13 -9.76
C LEU A 375 -17.42 46.46 -10.51
N GLU A 376 -16.37 46.14 -9.77
CA GLU A 376 -15.32 45.21 -10.19
C GLU A 376 -15.12 44.19 -9.05
N VAL A 377 -15.09 42.90 -9.37
CA VAL A 377 -14.83 41.83 -8.40
C VAL A 377 -13.67 41.02 -8.91
N ARG A 378 -12.69 40.76 -8.05
CA ARG A 378 -11.52 39.95 -8.39
C ARG A 378 -11.02 39.16 -7.20
N GLU A 379 -10.47 38.00 -7.49
CA GLU A 379 -9.61 37.29 -6.56
C GLU A 379 -8.24 37.98 -6.49
N LEU A 380 -7.71 38.14 -5.28
CA LEU A 380 -6.40 38.73 -5.01
C LEU A 380 -5.33 37.64 -4.82
N ASN A 381 -5.68 36.56 -4.13
CA ASN A 381 -4.79 35.41 -3.87
C ASN A 381 -5.62 34.16 -3.57
N ASN A 382 -5.06 32.97 -3.80
CA ASN A 382 -5.64 31.70 -3.39
C ASN A 382 -4.57 30.71 -2.92
N GLY A 383 -4.99 29.66 -2.23
CA GLY A 383 -4.13 28.56 -1.77
C GLY A 383 -4.97 27.32 -1.50
N LYS A 384 -4.51 26.17 -1.99
CA LYS A 384 -5.27 24.91 -1.91
C LYS A 384 -5.27 24.39 -0.48
N TRP A 385 -6.38 23.78 -0.06
CA TRP A 385 -6.45 23.02 1.18
C TRP A 385 -5.47 21.84 1.12
N TRP A 386 -5.08 21.34 2.29
CA TRP A 386 -4.25 20.14 2.41
C TRP A 386 -4.92 19.12 3.32
N TYR A 387 -4.77 17.85 2.98
CA TYR A 387 -5.32 16.73 3.74
C TYR A 387 -4.42 15.51 3.53
N ALA A 388 -4.11 14.83 4.63
CA ALA A 388 -3.39 13.56 4.64
C ALA A 388 -4.12 12.55 5.54
N PRO A 389 -4.09 11.25 5.23
CA PRO A 389 -4.59 10.23 6.14
C PRO A 389 -3.88 10.30 7.50
N PRO A 390 -4.61 10.24 8.64
CA PRO A 390 -3.99 10.36 9.96
C PRO A 390 -3.04 9.19 10.27
N ASN A 391 -3.21 8.02 9.64
CA ASN A 391 -2.45 6.80 9.89
C ASN A 391 -1.21 6.62 8.99
N LEU A 392 -0.75 7.66 8.28
CA LEU A 392 0.51 7.58 7.52
C LEU A 392 1.67 7.13 8.44
N PRO A 393 2.62 6.32 7.95
CA PRO A 393 3.75 5.82 8.76
C PRO A 393 4.49 6.94 9.50
N ILE A 394 4.69 8.08 8.85
CA ILE A 394 5.35 9.25 9.43
C ILE A 394 4.57 9.90 10.59
N ASN A 395 3.24 9.88 10.53
CA ASN A 395 2.37 10.34 11.62
C ASN A 395 2.43 9.39 12.81
N VAL A 396 2.52 8.08 12.56
CA VAL A 396 2.67 7.07 13.62
C VAL A 396 4.02 7.21 14.32
N ALA A 397 5.11 7.40 13.58
CA ALA A 397 6.44 7.67 14.14
C ALA A 397 6.44 8.95 15.00
N ALA A 398 5.82 10.02 14.49
CA ALA A 398 5.62 11.25 15.26
C ALA A 398 4.79 11.02 16.53
N ALA A 399 3.74 10.21 16.47
CA ALA A 399 2.91 9.92 17.63
C ALA A 399 3.65 9.16 18.73
N ARG A 400 4.48 8.18 18.35
CA ARG A 400 5.37 7.45 19.28
C ARG A 400 6.38 8.38 19.94
N ALA A 401 7.03 9.23 19.14
CA ALA A 401 7.97 10.23 19.63
C ALA A 401 7.32 11.18 20.63
N MET A 402 6.14 11.72 20.28
CA MET A 402 5.36 12.59 21.17
C MET A 402 4.95 11.86 22.45
N LYS A 403 4.48 10.61 22.36
CA LYS A 403 4.12 9.81 23.55
C LYS A 403 5.33 9.60 24.46
N ARG A 404 6.50 9.32 23.89
CA ARG A 404 7.73 9.10 24.66
C ARG A 404 8.19 10.37 25.39
N VAL A 405 8.07 11.53 24.76
CA VAL A 405 8.51 12.81 25.33
C VAL A 405 7.47 13.37 26.30
N TYR A 406 6.21 13.42 25.90
CA TYR A 406 5.14 14.10 26.64
C TYR A 406 4.34 13.16 27.56
N GLY A 407 4.54 11.84 27.46
CA GLY A 407 3.87 10.84 28.30
C GLY A 407 2.40 10.58 27.95
N THR A 408 1.90 11.13 26.85
CA THR A 408 0.52 10.98 26.38
C THR A 408 0.48 10.80 24.86
N GLU A 409 -0.49 10.02 24.37
CA GLU A 409 -0.80 9.97 22.95
C GLU A 409 -1.19 11.39 22.46
N PRO A 410 -0.68 11.84 21.30
CA PRO A 410 -1.10 13.11 20.73
C PRO A 410 -2.51 13.02 20.15
N GLU A 411 -3.11 14.18 19.99
CA GLU A 411 -4.40 14.33 19.32
C GLU A 411 -4.22 14.53 17.82
N TYR A 412 -5.04 13.88 17.02
CA TYR A 412 -5.08 14.15 15.58
C TYR A 412 -6.08 15.27 15.33
N VAL A 413 -5.61 16.38 14.76
CA VAL A 413 -6.44 17.57 14.57
C VAL A 413 -6.30 18.13 13.17
N ARG A 414 -7.35 18.78 12.70
CA ARG A 414 -7.31 19.64 11.51
C ARG A 414 -7.18 21.09 11.93
N GLY A 415 -6.31 21.82 11.24
CA GLY A 415 -6.06 23.24 11.48
C GLY A 415 -7.03 24.13 10.69
N GLY A 416 -7.34 25.28 11.28
CA GLY A 416 -8.19 26.28 10.64
C GLY A 416 -7.47 27.22 9.68
N GLY A 417 -6.13 27.27 9.73
CA GLY A 417 -5.30 28.11 8.87
C GLY A 417 -5.05 27.49 7.50
N SER A 418 -4.21 28.17 6.71
CA SER A 418 -3.73 27.70 5.41
C SER A 418 -2.23 27.84 5.37
N VAL A 419 -1.54 26.79 4.98
CA VAL A 419 -0.10 26.79 4.72
C VAL A 419 0.08 26.29 3.29
N PRO A 420 -0.08 27.16 2.27
CA PRO A 420 -0.16 26.75 0.86
C PRO A 420 1.05 25.94 0.38
N ILE A 421 2.21 26.14 1.00
CA ILE A 421 3.43 25.44 0.64
C ILE A 421 3.38 23.93 0.90
N THR A 422 2.48 23.46 1.78
CA THR A 422 2.21 22.02 1.95
C THR A 422 1.92 21.34 0.62
N ILE A 423 1.01 21.90 -0.18
CA ILE A 423 0.64 21.33 -1.47
C ILE A 423 1.79 21.42 -2.48
N VAL A 424 2.54 22.52 -2.48
CA VAL A 424 3.69 22.70 -3.35
C VAL A 424 4.73 21.60 -3.11
N PHE A 425 5.07 21.32 -1.85
CA PHE A 425 5.97 20.21 -1.51
C PHE A 425 5.38 18.86 -1.93
N GLN A 426 4.11 18.60 -1.63
CA GLN A 426 3.48 17.32 -1.93
C GLN A 426 3.42 17.05 -3.44
N GLU A 427 3.05 18.05 -4.25
CA GLU A 427 2.90 17.90 -5.70
C GLU A 427 4.25 17.81 -6.43
N HIS A 428 5.26 18.60 -6.02
CA HIS A 428 6.57 18.59 -6.68
C HIS A 428 7.50 17.48 -6.19
N LEU A 429 7.49 17.15 -4.90
CA LEU A 429 8.40 16.16 -4.33
C LEU A 429 7.80 14.75 -4.25
N LYS A 430 6.46 14.64 -4.35
CA LYS A 430 5.71 13.38 -4.22
C LYS A 430 6.03 12.64 -2.91
N ALA A 431 6.28 13.40 -1.85
CA ALA A 431 6.58 12.91 -0.51
C ALA A 431 5.39 13.15 0.43
N ASP A 432 5.20 12.24 1.37
CA ASP A 432 4.19 12.40 2.43
C ASP A 432 4.56 13.56 3.36
N ILE A 433 3.55 14.28 3.84
CA ILE A 433 3.73 15.46 4.69
C ILE A 433 3.33 15.19 6.12
N LEU A 434 4.20 15.59 7.06
CA LEU A 434 3.89 15.67 8.49
C LEU A 434 3.88 17.13 8.93
N LEU A 435 2.82 17.56 9.62
CA LEU A 435 2.84 18.80 10.40
C LEU A 435 3.31 18.47 11.82
N LEU A 436 4.52 18.92 12.17
CA LEU A 436 5.14 18.64 13.46
C LEU A 436 5.29 19.92 14.30
N PRO A 437 4.30 20.23 15.17
CA PRO A 437 4.27 21.47 15.95
C PRO A 437 5.19 21.44 17.19
N MET A 438 5.78 22.60 17.51
CA MET A 438 6.42 22.87 18.81
C MET A 438 5.56 23.80 19.68
N GLY A 439 5.00 24.84 19.07
CA GLY A 439 4.21 25.87 19.76
C GLY A 439 2.76 25.45 20.08
N THR A 440 2.01 26.37 20.67
CA THR A 440 0.58 26.21 21.00
C THR A 440 -0.24 27.38 20.45
N TYR A 441 -1.56 27.20 20.24
CA TYR A 441 -2.42 28.34 19.85
C TYR A 441 -2.46 29.48 20.90
N GLY A 442 -1.95 29.25 22.11
CA GLY A 442 -1.80 30.28 23.14
C GLY A 442 -0.55 31.15 22.99
N ASP A 443 0.25 30.93 21.95
CA ASP A 443 1.57 31.55 21.77
C ASP A 443 1.51 32.96 21.20
N GLY A 444 0.35 33.34 20.64
CA GLY A 444 0.12 34.72 20.18
C GLY A 444 0.91 35.08 18.93
N ALA A 445 1.15 34.11 18.04
CA ALA A 445 1.67 34.35 16.70
C ALA A 445 0.95 35.55 16.04
N HIS A 446 1.71 36.41 15.37
CA HIS A 446 1.26 37.66 14.71
C HIS A 446 0.71 38.74 15.67
N SER A 447 0.67 38.49 16.98
CA SER A 447 0.15 39.44 17.97
C SER A 447 1.26 40.08 18.81
N THR A 448 0.87 40.97 19.72
CA THR A 448 1.76 41.52 20.76
C THR A 448 2.07 40.46 21.81
N ASN A 449 3.28 40.48 22.34
CA ASN A 449 3.75 39.55 23.39
C ASN A 449 3.70 38.08 22.95
N GLU A 450 3.99 37.83 21.67
CA GLU A 450 4.27 36.50 21.15
C GLU A 450 5.30 35.79 22.05
N LYS A 451 5.07 34.52 22.33
CA LYS A 451 5.92 33.73 23.21
C LYS A 451 5.96 32.27 22.81
N LEU A 452 7.09 31.63 23.08
CA LEU A 452 7.20 30.17 23.12
C LEU A 452 7.48 29.74 24.56
N ASP A 453 6.74 28.78 25.10
CA ASP A 453 7.03 28.31 26.46
C ASP A 453 8.36 27.58 26.49
N LYS A 454 9.19 27.81 27.52
CA LYS A 454 10.46 27.11 27.74
C LYS A 454 10.27 25.60 27.68
N TYR A 455 9.18 25.10 28.27
CA TYR A 455 8.78 23.69 28.19
C TYR A 455 8.58 23.22 26.75
N ASN A 456 7.79 23.94 25.95
CA ASN A 456 7.56 23.61 24.55
C ASN A 456 8.84 23.64 23.73
N PHE A 457 9.71 24.63 23.96
CA PHE A 457 11.00 24.72 23.27
C PHE A 457 11.93 23.54 23.62
N THR A 458 12.12 23.24 24.91
CA THR A 458 13.04 22.17 25.32
C THR A 458 12.49 20.78 25.01
N GLU A 459 11.23 20.51 25.32
CA GLU A 459 10.61 19.22 25.01
C GLU A 459 10.37 19.05 23.50
N GLY A 460 10.14 20.14 22.76
CA GLY A 460 10.07 20.12 21.30
C GLY A 460 11.36 19.66 20.64
N ILE A 461 12.52 20.11 21.15
CA ILE A 461 13.83 19.62 20.68
C ILE A 461 14.00 18.12 20.97
N LYS A 462 13.57 17.65 22.16
CA LYS A 462 13.53 16.20 22.47
C LYS A 462 12.60 15.44 21.54
N ASN A 463 11.46 16.03 21.18
CA ASN A 463 10.49 15.44 20.27
C ASN A 463 11.04 15.31 18.85
N TYR A 464 11.73 16.33 18.33
CA TYR A 464 12.40 16.24 17.02
C TYR A 464 13.45 15.14 16.99
N PHE A 465 14.25 15.01 18.04
CA PHE A 465 15.22 13.91 18.14
C PHE A 465 14.53 12.54 18.22
N ALA A 466 13.54 12.41 19.11
CA ALA A 466 12.79 11.18 19.28
C ALA A 466 12.10 10.78 17.97
N PHE A 467 11.56 11.73 17.22
CA PHE A 467 10.95 11.52 15.92
C PHE A 467 11.95 10.94 14.90
N LEU A 468 13.12 11.57 14.73
CA LEU A 468 14.15 11.05 13.84
C LEU A 468 14.62 9.64 14.27
N TYR A 469 14.61 9.35 15.58
CA TYR A 469 15.01 8.06 16.12
C TYR A 469 13.94 6.96 15.95
N GLU A 470 12.67 7.27 16.23
CA GLU A 470 11.52 6.34 16.17
C GLU A 470 11.20 5.88 14.75
N GLU A 471 11.39 6.74 13.74
CA GLU A 471 11.20 6.38 12.32
C GLU A 471 12.15 5.24 11.86
N PHE A 472 13.28 5.04 12.54
CA PHE A 472 14.37 4.16 12.09
C PHE A 472 14.73 3.03 13.02
N GLN A 473 13.98 2.86 14.10
CA GLN A 473 14.01 1.58 14.75
C GLN A 473 13.39 0.55 13.80
N PRO A 474 14.07 -0.58 13.49
CA PRO A 474 13.43 -1.72 12.86
C PRO A 474 12.40 -2.26 13.85
N HIS A 475 11.19 -1.71 13.78
CA HIS A 475 10.10 -2.07 14.64
C HIS A 475 9.23 -3.09 13.91
N PHE A 476 9.59 -4.36 14.09
CA PHE A 476 8.58 -5.40 14.26
C PHE A 476 7.91 -5.12 15.61
N GLU A 477 6.97 -4.18 15.62
CA GLU A 477 6.34 -3.71 16.85
C GLU A 477 5.27 -4.71 17.30
N GLU A 478 5.10 -4.94 18.60
CA GLU A 478 4.00 -5.75 19.13
C GLU A 478 2.64 -5.21 18.68
N LYS A 479 2.52 -3.92 18.37
CA LYS A 479 1.32 -3.34 17.75
C LYS A 479 1.21 -3.54 16.24
N THR A 480 2.31 -3.74 15.52
CA THR A 480 2.29 -4.12 14.10
C THR A 480 2.13 -5.63 13.97
N ILE A 481 2.68 -6.40 14.90
CA ILE A 481 2.37 -7.81 15.09
C ILE A 481 0.93 -7.91 15.54
N ASN A 482 0.44 -7.15 16.52
CA ASN A 482 -0.96 -7.20 16.94
C ASN A 482 -1.89 -6.54 15.95
N TYR A 483 -1.48 -5.54 15.16
CA TYR A 483 -2.30 -5.05 14.05
C TYR A 483 -2.29 -6.06 12.94
N ALA A 484 -1.15 -6.59 12.48
CA ALA A 484 -1.09 -7.66 11.50
C ALA A 484 -1.67 -8.98 12.02
N THR A 485 -1.73 -9.20 13.34
CA THR A 485 -2.34 -10.38 14.00
C THR A 485 -3.79 -10.10 14.29
N GLU A 486 -4.24 -8.89 14.63
CA GLU A 486 -5.66 -8.54 14.75
C GLU A 486 -6.29 -8.38 13.38
N GLU A 487 -5.54 -7.90 12.38
CA GLU A 487 -5.83 -7.88 10.97
C GLU A 487 -5.79 -9.31 10.46
N ALA A 488 -4.74 -10.12 10.68
CA ALA A 488 -4.76 -11.54 10.33
C ALA A 488 -5.77 -12.37 11.13
N LEU A 489 -6.19 -11.96 12.34
CA LEU A 489 -7.26 -12.60 13.12
C LEU A 489 -8.63 -12.13 12.65
N TYR A 490 -8.76 -10.87 12.23
CA TYR A 490 -9.95 -10.29 11.60
C TYR A 490 -10.14 -10.90 10.20
N TYR A 491 -9.07 -11.04 9.43
CA TYR A 491 -9.00 -11.81 8.19
C TYR A 491 -9.09 -13.32 8.48
N SER A 492 -8.61 -13.87 9.60
CA SER A 492 -8.84 -15.30 9.91
C SER A 492 -10.30 -15.58 10.25
N ASP A 493 -10.97 -14.66 10.96
CA ASP A 493 -12.36 -14.77 11.38
C ASP A 493 -13.36 -14.40 10.26
N ILE A 494 -12.96 -13.57 9.28
CA ILE A 494 -13.78 -13.25 8.09
C ILE A 494 -13.58 -14.28 6.98
N PHE A 495 -12.40 -14.90 6.87
CA PHE A 495 -12.02 -15.74 5.73
C PHE A 495 -11.93 -17.22 6.09
N THR A 496 -12.45 -17.65 7.25
CA THR A 496 -12.74 -19.06 7.49
C THR A 496 -13.73 -19.53 6.42
N GLY A 497 -13.30 -20.43 5.54
CA GLY A 497 -14.10 -20.86 4.39
C GLY A 497 -13.81 -20.13 3.06
N SER A 498 -12.81 -19.24 2.98
CA SER A 498 -12.40 -18.51 1.76
C SER A 498 -10.88 -18.65 1.50
N LEU A 499 -10.46 -18.56 0.23
CA LEU A 499 -9.05 -18.55 -0.15
C LEU A 499 -8.42 -17.18 0.13
N VAL A 500 -7.21 -17.18 0.67
CA VAL A 500 -6.44 -15.96 0.98
C VAL A 500 -4.98 -16.13 0.51
N PRO A 501 -4.24 -15.05 0.24
CA PRO A 501 -2.82 -15.14 -0.07
C PRO A 501 -2.03 -15.89 1.02
N GLY A 502 -1.18 -16.82 0.60
CA GLY A 502 -0.28 -17.60 1.45
C GLY A 502 1.03 -16.86 1.77
N ALA A 503 1.89 -17.50 2.56
CA ALA A 503 3.15 -16.90 3.03
C ALA A 503 4.23 -16.76 1.94
N VAL A 504 4.01 -17.36 0.77
CA VAL A 504 4.89 -17.28 -0.41
C VAL A 504 4.13 -16.53 -1.51
N ASP A 505 4.80 -15.64 -2.22
CA ASP A 505 4.16 -14.83 -3.27
C ASP A 505 3.48 -15.70 -4.33
N CYS A 506 2.32 -15.27 -4.82
CA CYS A 506 1.43 -16.03 -5.70
C CYS A 506 0.96 -17.40 -5.17
N THR A 507 1.13 -17.70 -3.88
CA THR A 507 0.47 -18.86 -3.25
C THR A 507 -0.81 -18.43 -2.55
N TYR A 508 -1.78 -19.34 -2.44
CA TYR A 508 -3.06 -19.12 -1.78
C TYR A 508 -3.33 -20.26 -0.81
N ILE A 509 -3.91 -19.95 0.35
CA ILE A 509 -4.33 -20.92 1.36
C ILE A 509 -5.81 -20.74 1.67
N GLY A 510 -6.49 -21.84 1.98
CA GLY A 510 -7.87 -21.80 2.43
C GLY A 510 -8.06 -22.82 3.55
N ASP A 511 -8.41 -22.36 4.75
CA ASP A 511 -8.70 -23.23 5.88
C ASP A 511 -10.21 -23.41 6.01
N ASP A 512 -10.62 -24.67 6.20
CA ASP A 512 -12.02 -25.05 6.36
C ASP A 512 -12.94 -24.64 5.19
N CYS A 513 -12.38 -24.46 3.98
CA CYS A 513 -13.13 -24.20 2.74
C CYS A 513 -14.10 -25.33 2.39
N ILE A 514 -13.79 -26.54 2.81
CA ILE A 514 -14.64 -27.72 2.62
C ILE A 514 -15.42 -27.96 3.91
N PRO A 515 -16.76 -27.84 3.87
CA PRO A 515 -17.61 -28.10 5.04
C PRO A 515 -17.41 -29.52 5.58
N GLU A 516 -17.54 -29.70 6.90
CA GLU A 516 -17.33 -30.99 7.58
C GLU A 516 -18.18 -32.12 6.96
N GLU A 517 -19.44 -31.84 6.58
CA GLU A 517 -20.30 -32.80 5.89
C GLU A 517 -19.72 -33.28 4.54
N LEU A 518 -19.12 -32.37 3.77
CA LEU A 518 -18.49 -32.69 2.48
C LEU A 518 -17.14 -33.37 2.67
N LEU A 519 -16.41 -33.03 3.73
CA LEU A 519 -15.19 -33.70 4.13
C LEU A 519 -15.44 -35.16 4.56
N ASP A 520 -16.50 -35.40 5.34
CA ASP A 520 -16.91 -36.75 5.71
C ASP A 520 -17.35 -37.55 4.46
N GLU A 521 -18.09 -36.92 3.54
CA GLU A 521 -18.44 -37.52 2.24
C GLU A 521 -17.17 -37.92 1.44
N LEU A 522 -16.14 -37.06 1.40
CA LEU A 522 -14.85 -37.36 0.78
C LEU A 522 -14.18 -38.55 1.45
N LYS A 523 -14.12 -38.58 2.78
CA LYS A 523 -13.47 -39.67 3.53
C LYS A 523 -14.18 -41.00 3.32
N GLU A 524 -15.50 -41.02 3.31
CA GLU A 524 -16.29 -42.21 3.05
C GLU A 524 -16.01 -42.76 1.65
N ASN A 525 -15.99 -41.89 0.63
CA ASN A 525 -15.72 -42.30 -0.74
C ASN A 525 -14.25 -42.72 -0.95
N VAL A 526 -13.30 -42.06 -0.29
CA VAL A 526 -11.89 -42.44 -0.32
C VAL A 526 -11.64 -43.78 0.37
N ALA A 527 -12.38 -44.10 1.44
CA ALA A 527 -12.25 -45.38 2.12
C ALA A 527 -12.52 -46.57 1.18
N GLU A 528 -13.38 -46.41 0.16
CA GLU A 528 -13.60 -47.44 -0.86
C GLU A 528 -12.35 -47.76 -1.69
N LEU A 529 -11.44 -46.79 -1.84
CA LEU A 529 -10.15 -46.94 -2.54
C LEU A 529 -9.02 -47.36 -1.59
N GLU A 530 -9.09 -46.95 -0.33
CA GLU A 530 -8.04 -47.14 0.67
C GLU A 530 -8.16 -48.49 1.41
N ASP A 531 -9.39 -48.93 1.72
CA ASP A 531 -9.68 -50.15 2.49
C ASP A 531 -9.73 -51.41 1.61
N VAL A 532 -8.79 -51.51 0.67
CA VAL A 532 -8.60 -52.70 -0.17
C VAL A 532 -7.67 -53.73 0.50
N PRO A 533 -7.75 -55.03 0.13
CA PRO A 533 -6.82 -56.04 0.61
C PRO A 533 -5.35 -55.63 0.40
N GLU A 534 -4.44 -56.02 1.29
CA GLU A 534 -3.04 -55.55 1.28
C GLU A 534 -2.29 -55.81 -0.04
N HIS A 535 -2.65 -56.85 -0.78
CA HIS A 535 -2.05 -57.18 -2.08
C HIS A 535 -2.56 -56.30 -3.24
N GLU A 536 -3.65 -55.55 -3.02
CA GLU A 536 -4.25 -54.60 -3.96
C GLU A 536 -3.81 -53.15 -3.69
N LYS A 537 -3.25 -52.87 -2.50
CA LYS A 537 -2.70 -51.56 -2.15
C LYS A 537 -1.55 -51.16 -3.05
N ASP A 538 -1.62 -49.95 -3.57
CA ASP A 538 -0.63 -49.41 -4.50
C ASP A 538 0.34 -48.48 -3.77
N TRP A 539 1.35 -49.08 -3.13
CA TRP A 539 2.41 -48.32 -2.47
C TRP A 539 3.34 -47.68 -3.50
N ASP A 540 3.61 -46.38 -3.33
CA ASP A 540 4.51 -45.62 -4.20
C ASP A 540 5.91 -46.27 -4.24
N PRO A 541 6.47 -46.55 -5.44
CA PRO A 541 7.77 -47.17 -5.59
C PRO A 541 8.89 -46.37 -4.91
N GLY A 542 9.56 -46.99 -3.94
CA GLY A 542 10.69 -46.37 -3.22
C GLY A 542 10.30 -45.60 -1.96
N SER A 543 9.00 -45.49 -1.64
CA SER A 543 8.50 -44.86 -0.41
C SER A 543 8.68 -45.70 0.87
N ASN A 544 9.18 -46.94 0.77
CA ASN A 544 9.28 -47.89 1.89
C ASN A 544 7.91 -48.15 2.59
N ASN A 545 6.85 -48.27 1.79
CA ASN A 545 5.46 -48.43 2.23
C ASN A 545 4.99 -47.27 3.15
N GLN A 546 5.42 -46.03 2.83
CA GLN A 546 5.01 -44.83 3.58
C GLN A 546 4.11 -43.90 2.76
N VAL A 547 3.96 -44.13 1.44
CA VAL A 547 3.04 -43.37 0.58
C VAL A 547 2.17 -44.36 -0.19
N LEU A 548 0.87 -44.34 0.09
CA LEU A 548 -0.15 -45.15 -0.56
C LEU A 548 -0.86 -44.29 -1.60
N ASP A 549 -0.70 -44.66 -2.87
CA ASP A 549 -1.37 -43.99 -3.98
C ASP A 549 -2.79 -44.53 -4.13
N LEU A 550 -3.77 -43.64 -4.14
CA LEU A 550 -5.18 -43.98 -4.33
C LEU A 550 -5.61 -43.67 -5.77
N LEU A 551 -5.22 -42.50 -6.27
CA LEU A 551 -5.40 -42.06 -7.65
C LEU A 551 -4.08 -41.44 -8.11
N HIS A 552 -3.22 -42.18 -8.80
CA HIS A 552 -1.94 -41.65 -9.29
C HIS A 552 -1.99 -41.36 -10.81
N PRO A 553 -1.70 -40.13 -11.26
CA PRO A 553 -1.84 -39.74 -12.68
C PRO A 553 -0.85 -40.45 -13.61
N SER A 554 0.23 -41.02 -13.06
CA SER A 554 1.17 -41.87 -13.82
C SER A 554 0.67 -43.31 -14.06
N LEU A 555 -0.51 -43.68 -13.56
CA LEU A 555 -1.13 -44.96 -13.87
C LEU A 555 -2.05 -44.81 -15.08
N TYR A 556 -1.90 -45.67 -16.09
CA TYR A 556 -2.57 -45.55 -17.40
C TYR A 556 -2.34 -44.19 -18.10
N PRO A 557 -1.08 -43.72 -18.19
CA PRO A 557 -0.77 -42.52 -18.94
C PRO A 557 -1.04 -42.75 -20.44
N VAL A 558 -0.94 -41.68 -21.23
CA VAL A 558 -0.74 -41.84 -22.67
C VAL A 558 0.65 -42.41 -22.88
N VAL A 559 0.74 -43.52 -23.60
CA VAL A 559 1.99 -44.10 -24.09
C VAL A 559 2.02 -43.91 -25.60
N PHE A 560 2.83 -42.96 -26.09
CA PHE A 560 2.88 -42.65 -27.52
C PHE A 560 3.31 -43.87 -28.33
N GLY A 561 2.58 -44.14 -29.42
CA GLY A 561 2.78 -45.36 -30.21
C GLY A 561 2.21 -46.66 -29.59
N ARG A 562 1.51 -46.58 -28.45
CA ARG A 562 0.84 -47.72 -27.79
C ARG A 562 -0.63 -47.43 -27.44
N THR A 563 -0.90 -46.27 -26.85
CA THR A 563 -2.25 -45.78 -26.51
C THR A 563 -3.08 -45.51 -27.76
N ARG A 564 -4.40 -45.75 -27.69
CA ARG A 564 -5.33 -45.53 -28.79
C ARG A 564 -6.17 -44.27 -28.52
N GLY A 565 -6.27 -43.40 -29.50
CA GLY A 565 -7.10 -42.20 -29.48
C GLY A 565 -8.27 -42.34 -30.47
N ILE A 566 -9.37 -41.66 -30.18
CA ILE A 566 -10.54 -41.62 -31.09
C ILE A 566 -10.51 -40.43 -32.06
N THR A 567 -9.60 -39.48 -31.84
CA THR A 567 -9.35 -38.33 -32.70
C THR A 567 -7.90 -37.90 -32.56
N ASP A 568 -7.34 -37.34 -33.63
CA ASP A 568 -6.01 -36.73 -33.68
C ASP A 568 -6.12 -35.21 -33.36
N ASP A 569 -7.34 -34.68 -33.40
CA ASP A 569 -7.65 -33.27 -33.14
C ASP A 569 -7.97 -33.06 -31.66
N VAL A 570 -6.95 -32.63 -30.90
CA VAL A 570 -7.07 -32.25 -29.48
C VAL A 570 -7.82 -30.92 -29.27
N SER A 571 -8.14 -30.18 -30.34
CA SER A 571 -8.95 -28.96 -30.25
C SER A 571 -10.45 -29.23 -30.16
N SER A 572 -10.86 -30.47 -30.42
CA SER A 572 -12.26 -30.88 -30.32
C SER A 572 -12.78 -30.70 -28.89
N THR A 573 -13.95 -30.04 -28.76
CA THR A 573 -14.61 -29.84 -27.47
C THR A 573 -15.74 -30.84 -27.22
N GLU A 574 -15.94 -31.80 -28.13
CA GLU A 574 -16.92 -32.88 -27.98
C GLU A 574 -16.38 -33.96 -27.04
N VAL A 575 -17.11 -34.22 -25.96
CA VAL A 575 -16.78 -35.27 -24.99
C VAL A 575 -17.73 -36.46 -25.17
N PRO A 576 -17.28 -37.56 -25.79
CA PRO A 576 -18.11 -38.74 -25.92
C PRO A 576 -18.28 -39.44 -24.57
N LYS A 577 -19.42 -40.12 -24.39
CA LYS A 577 -19.59 -40.99 -23.21
C LYS A 577 -18.53 -42.08 -23.20
N TRP A 578 -17.81 -42.21 -22.09
CA TRP A 578 -16.69 -43.15 -21.94
C TRP A 578 -17.06 -44.59 -22.34
N ASP A 579 -18.26 -45.07 -21.96
CA ASP A 579 -18.73 -46.44 -22.23
C ASP A 579 -19.12 -46.66 -23.70
N SER A 580 -19.36 -45.59 -24.44
CA SER A 580 -19.62 -45.65 -25.88
C SER A 580 -18.35 -45.72 -26.72
N VAL A 581 -17.19 -45.36 -26.15
CA VAL A 581 -15.89 -45.29 -26.86
C VAL A 581 -14.85 -46.27 -26.34
N ILE A 582 -15.08 -46.90 -25.18
CA ILE A 582 -14.25 -48.02 -24.72
C ILE A 582 -14.18 -49.10 -25.79
N GLY A 583 -12.97 -49.55 -26.14
CA GLY A 583 -12.76 -50.49 -27.24
C GLY A 583 -12.47 -49.87 -28.60
N LYS A 584 -12.59 -48.55 -28.75
CA LYS A 584 -12.46 -47.84 -30.02
C LYS A 584 -11.14 -47.05 -30.11
N GLY A 585 -10.89 -46.48 -31.28
CA GLY A 585 -9.70 -45.68 -31.57
C GLY A 585 -8.57 -46.49 -32.21
N GLU A 586 -7.55 -45.78 -32.68
CA GLU A 586 -6.35 -46.36 -33.28
C GLU A 586 -5.10 -45.71 -32.69
N THR A 587 -3.98 -46.44 -32.67
CA THR A 587 -2.72 -45.94 -32.11
C THR A 587 -2.14 -44.78 -32.94
N LYS A 588 -2.40 -44.76 -34.25
CA LYS A 588 -1.96 -43.67 -35.15
C LYS A 588 -2.50 -42.29 -34.75
N SER A 589 -3.56 -42.26 -33.94
CA SER A 589 -4.23 -41.04 -33.51
C SER A 589 -3.57 -40.33 -32.34
N VAL A 590 -2.53 -40.92 -31.77
CA VAL A 590 -1.83 -40.41 -30.59
C VAL A 590 -0.35 -40.30 -30.93
N ILE A 591 0.05 -39.11 -31.36
CA ILE A 591 1.40 -38.80 -31.84
C ILE A 591 2.03 -37.80 -30.85
N PRO A 592 3.33 -37.94 -30.53
CA PRO A 592 4.01 -36.95 -29.71
C PRO A 592 4.05 -35.57 -30.42
N PRO A 593 4.13 -34.45 -29.69
CA PRO A 593 4.33 -33.13 -30.26
C PRO A 593 5.58 -33.06 -31.17
N GLU A 594 5.56 -32.24 -32.23
CA GLU A 594 6.64 -32.16 -33.24
C GLU A 594 7.90 -31.37 -32.79
N GLU A 595 7.89 -30.76 -31.61
CA GLU A 595 8.99 -29.90 -31.14
C GLU A 595 10.13 -30.71 -30.49
N ASP A 596 11.35 -30.56 -31.03
CA ASP A 596 12.58 -31.04 -30.38
C ASP A 596 12.79 -30.24 -29.09
N ASN A 597 12.44 -30.82 -27.95
CA ASN A 597 12.54 -30.19 -26.64
C ASN A 597 12.94 -31.21 -25.57
N GLU A 598 14.07 -30.97 -24.89
CA GLU A 598 14.59 -31.86 -23.85
C GLU A 598 13.75 -31.90 -22.56
N TYR A 599 12.82 -30.94 -22.41
CA TYR A 599 11.84 -30.84 -21.32
C TYR A 599 10.51 -31.54 -21.64
N LEU A 600 10.40 -32.15 -22.83
CA LEU A 600 9.22 -32.84 -23.33
C LEU A 600 9.43 -34.37 -23.33
N SER A 601 8.47 -35.13 -22.78
CA SER A 601 8.49 -36.58 -22.91
C SER A 601 7.96 -37.01 -24.27
N GLU A 602 8.81 -37.63 -25.09
CA GLU A 602 8.42 -38.24 -26.37
C GLU A 602 7.62 -39.55 -26.19
N LYS A 603 7.59 -40.10 -24.96
CA LYS A 603 7.01 -41.42 -24.68
C LYS A 603 5.71 -41.35 -23.90
N TYR A 604 5.58 -40.41 -22.96
CA TYR A 604 4.52 -40.44 -21.97
C TYR A 604 3.87 -39.07 -21.74
N GLN A 605 2.54 -39.05 -21.57
CA GLN A 605 1.79 -37.88 -21.13
C GLN A 605 0.82 -38.28 -20.02
N TRP A 606 0.62 -37.42 -19.01
CA TRP A 606 -0.52 -37.61 -18.10
C TRP A 606 -1.84 -37.34 -18.84
N LEU A 607 -2.92 -37.88 -18.27
CA LEU A 607 -4.20 -37.99 -18.95
C LEU A 607 -5.30 -37.28 -18.14
N PRO A 608 -5.41 -35.95 -18.27
CA PRO A 608 -6.38 -35.14 -17.53
C PRO A 608 -7.82 -35.44 -17.92
N ALA A 609 -8.73 -35.13 -17.02
CA ALA A 609 -10.16 -35.09 -17.26
C ALA A 609 -10.63 -33.67 -17.60
N GLN A 610 -11.70 -33.58 -18.38
CA GLN A 610 -12.32 -32.31 -18.77
C GLN A 610 -13.37 -31.92 -17.76
N PHE A 611 -13.33 -30.66 -17.38
CA PHE A 611 -14.26 -30.03 -16.47
C PHE A 611 -14.94 -28.85 -17.17
N ASP A 612 -16.20 -28.65 -16.81
CA ASP A 612 -17.02 -27.51 -17.21
C ASP A 612 -17.26 -26.69 -15.93
N VAL A 613 -16.91 -25.42 -15.98
CA VAL A 613 -17.15 -24.48 -14.88
C VAL A 613 -18.06 -23.39 -15.41
N ASP A 614 -19.29 -23.33 -14.92
CA ASP A 614 -20.23 -22.32 -15.39
C ASP A 614 -19.95 -20.95 -14.76
N ALA A 615 -20.60 -19.90 -15.29
CA ALA A 615 -20.44 -18.52 -14.83
C ALA A 615 -20.83 -18.28 -13.36
N ASN A 616 -21.43 -19.24 -12.67
CA ASN A 616 -21.73 -19.17 -11.23
C ASN A 616 -20.77 -20.02 -10.38
N GLY A 617 -19.68 -20.52 -10.98
CA GLY A 617 -18.70 -21.39 -10.33
C GLY A 617 -19.15 -22.84 -10.20
N LYS A 618 -20.25 -23.24 -10.85
CA LYS A 618 -20.74 -24.63 -10.77
C LYS A 618 -19.85 -25.54 -11.59
N VAL A 619 -19.37 -26.62 -11.01
CA VAL A 619 -18.41 -27.54 -11.64
C VAL A 619 -19.09 -28.82 -12.09
N ARG A 620 -18.71 -29.30 -13.27
CA ARG A 620 -19.14 -30.60 -13.79
C ARG A 620 -17.98 -31.31 -14.46
N ILE A 621 -17.77 -32.57 -14.08
CA ILE A 621 -16.80 -33.44 -14.75
C ILE A 621 -17.44 -33.96 -16.05
N LEU A 622 -16.83 -33.64 -17.19
CA LEU A 622 -17.35 -33.99 -18.52
C LEU A 622 -16.87 -35.37 -19.00
N SER A 623 -15.60 -35.70 -18.79
CA SER A 623 -14.98 -36.97 -19.18
C SER A 623 -14.69 -37.86 -17.96
N TYR A 624 -14.06 -39.03 -18.13
CA TYR A 624 -13.71 -39.86 -16.96
C TYR A 624 -12.42 -39.36 -16.31
N ILE A 625 -12.31 -39.41 -14.99
CA ILE A 625 -11.05 -39.25 -14.25
C ILE A 625 -10.24 -40.53 -14.41
N ASN A 626 -8.98 -40.38 -14.83
CA ASN A 626 -8.11 -41.50 -15.04
C ASN A 626 -7.97 -42.34 -13.76
N ASN A 627 -8.05 -43.66 -13.89
CA ASN A 627 -8.08 -44.62 -12.78
C ASN A 627 -9.29 -44.57 -11.83
N LEU A 628 -10.27 -43.68 -12.03
CA LEU A 628 -11.49 -43.61 -11.22
C LEU A 628 -12.73 -43.99 -12.04
N HIS A 629 -13.23 -45.22 -11.88
CA HIS A 629 -14.32 -45.73 -12.72
C HIS A 629 -15.64 -44.94 -12.58
N PRO A 630 -16.19 -44.31 -13.63
CA PRO A 630 -17.33 -43.37 -13.52
C PRO A 630 -18.62 -43.93 -12.92
N LYS A 631 -18.95 -45.20 -13.17
CA LYS A 631 -20.16 -45.85 -12.60
C LYS A 631 -19.95 -46.52 -11.24
N ILE A 632 -18.72 -46.95 -10.92
CA ILE A 632 -18.46 -47.64 -9.64
C ILE A 632 -18.31 -46.57 -8.56
N HIS A 633 -17.57 -45.52 -8.86
CA HIS A 633 -17.30 -44.41 -7.96
C HIS A 633 -18.16 -43.18 -8.29
N GLU A 634 -19.39 -43.36 -8.75
CA GLU A 634 -20.30 -42.26 -9.14
C GLU A 634 -20.45 -41.22 -8.01
N LYS A 635 -20.50 -41.66 -6.76
CA LYS A 635 -20.52 -40.77 -5.59
C LYS A 635 -19.28 -39.90 -5.49
N MET A 636 -18.10 -40.49 -5.69
CA MET A 636 -16.82 -39.78 -5.63
C MET A 636 -16.76 -38.66 -6.67
N TYR A 637 -17.26 -38.88 -7.90
CA TYR A 637 -17.35 -37.83 -8.92
C TYR A 637 -18.19 -36.64 -8.42
N GLY A 638 -19.37 -36.90 -7.84
CA GLY A 638 -20.22 -35.84 -7.29
C GLY A 638 -19.59 -35.12 -6.09
N THR A 639 -18.81 -35.82 -5.26
CA THR A 639 -18.05 -35.21 -4.16
C THR A 639 -16.92 -34.32 -4.69
N LEU A 640 -16.18 -34.79 -5.70
CA LEU A 640 -15.12 -34.01 -6.35
C LEU A 640 -15.70 -32.74 -6.99
N GLU A 641 -16.79 -32.83 -7.75
CA GLU A 641 -17.49 -31.66 -8.31
C GLU A 641 -17.81 -30.61 -7.23
N LYS A 642 -18.44 -31.01 -6.11
CA LYS A 642 -18.74 -30.10 -4.98
C LYS A 642 -17.50 -29.52 -4.32
N ILE A 643 -16.41 -30.29 -4.22
CA ILE A 643 -15.13 -29.81 -3.71
C ILE A 643 -14.62 -28.73 -4.65
N PHE A 644 -14.55 -29.00 -5.96
CA PHE A 644 -14.10 -28.04 -6.96
C PHE A 644 -14.95 -26.77 -7.02
N GLU A 645 -16.28 -26.84 -6.82
CA GLU A 645 -17.14 -25.66 -6.69
C GLU A 645 -16.71 -24.71 -5.54
N LYS A 646 -16.04 -25.23 -4.51
CA LYS A 646 -15.47 -24.43 -3.42
C LYS A 646 -14.09 -23.86 -3.75
N ILE A 647 -13.45 -24.40 -4.79
CA ILE A 647 -12.13 -24.00 -5.26
C ILE A 647 -12.26 -22.97 -6.40
N SER A 648 -13.29 -23.08 -7.25
CA SER A 648 -13.46 -22.30 -8.49
C SER A 648 -14.18 -20.95 -8.33
N SER A 649 -14.67 -20.59 -7.15
CA SER A 649 -15.41 -19.33 -6.94
C SER A 649 -14.47 -18.11 -6.97
N ASP A 650 -14.40 -17.41 -8.10
CA ASP A 650 -13.89 -16.05 -8.40
C ASP A 650 -12.47 -15.60 -7.93
N ASP A 651 -11.81 -16.29 -7.00
CA ASP A 651 -10.55 -15.81 -6.38
C ASP A 651 -9.26 -16.28 -7.07
N TYR A 652 -9.34 -17.28 -7.97
CA TYR A 652 -8.16 -17.85 -8.65
C TYR A 652 -7.73 -17.13 -9.93
N TYR A 653 -8.66 -16.44 -10.60
CA TYR A 653 -8.43 -15.75 -11.88
C TYR A 653 -8.60 -14.24 -11.71
N ASN A 654 -7.75 -13.61 -10.91
CA ASN A 654 -7.66 -12.15 -10.86
C ASN A 654 -6.80 -11.61 -12.02
N GLU A 655 -7.15 -10.43 -12.54
CA GLU A 655 -6.47 -9.74 -13.65
C GLU A 655 -4.94 -9.61 -13.45
N GLU A 656 -4.48 -9.57 -12.18
CA GLU A 656 -3.05 -9.52 -11.85
C GLU A 656 -2.28 -10.79 -12.25
N PHE A 657 -2.94 -11.96 -12.27
CA PHE A 657 -2.32 -13.25 -12.61
C PHE A 657 -2.03 -13.36 -14.12
N GLU A 658 -2.95 -12.89 -14.97
CA GLU A 658 -2.72 -12.73 -16.42
C GLU A 658 -1.59 -11.73 -16.69
N ASP A 659 -1.61 -10.61 -15.98
CA ASP A 659 -0.67 -9.51 -16.22
C ASP A 659 0.76 -9.88 -15.79
N TYR A 660 0.91 -10.71 -14.75
CA TYR A 660 2.17 -11.31 -14.32
C TYR A 660 2.71 -12.35 -15.32
N PHE A 661 1.88 -13.28 -15.79
CA PHE A 661 2.25 -14.25 -16.84
C PHE A 661 2.61 -13.57 -18.16
N ASN A 662 1.86 -12.53 -18.55
CA ASN A 662 2.13 -11.74 -19.74
C ASN A 662 3.46 -10.98 -19.61
N ARG A 663 3.84 -10.50 -18.41
CA ARG A 663 5.13 -9.86 -18.16
C ARG A 663 6.31 -10.84 -18.24
N LEU A 664 6.20 -12.02 -17.63
CA LEU A 664 7.25 -13.05 -17.68
C LEU A 664 7.49 -13.55 -19.11
N ARG A 665 6.42 -13.85 -19.87
CA ARG A 665 6.54 -14.33 -21.26
C ARG A 665 7.00 -13.25 -22.25
N LYS A 666 6.70 -11.97 -21.99
CA LYS A 666 7.18 -10.86 -22.81
C LYS A 666 8.70 -10.66 -22.67
N GLY A 667 9.26 -10.91 -21.49
CA GLY A 667 10.71 -10.89 -21.26
C GLY A 667 11.49 -11.99 -22.00
N GLU A 668 10.90 -13.19 -22.15
CA GLU A 668 11.56 -14.30 -22.85
C GLU A 668 11.30 -14.31 -24.37
N ALA A 669 10.12 -13.92 -24.83
CA ALA A 669 9.81 -13.84 -26.27
C ALA A 669 10.57 -12.72 -26.99
N GLU A 670 10.84 -11.60 -26.30
CA GLU A 670 11.74 -10.55 -26.82
C GLU A 670 13.19 -11.01 -26.92
N LYS A 671 13.62 -11.99 -26.10
CA LYS A 671 14.95 -12.62 -26.18
C LYS A 671 15.05 -13.63 -27.34
N ASN A 672 13.97 -14.34 -27.66
CA ASN A 672 13.97 -15.47 -28.61
C ASN A 672 13.39 -15.15 -30.00
N GLY A 673 12.84 -13.95 -30.24
CA GLY A 673 12.48 -13.48 -31.58
C GLY A 673 11.22 -14.10 -32.19
N THR A 674 10.30 -14.60 -31.37
CA THR A 674 9.02 -15.20 -31.80
C THR A 674 7.88 -14.18 -31.74
N GLU A 675 7.14 -13.99 -32.86
CA GLU A 675 5.93 -13.15 -32.90
C GLU A 675 4.74 -13.84 -32.19
N PHE A 676 4.06 -13.12 -31.30
CA PHE A 676 2.88 -13.59 -30.55
C PHE A 676 1.56 -13.44 -31.34
N VAL A 677 0.66 -14.42 -31.19
CA VAL A 677 -0.77 -14.34 -31.53
C VAL A 677 -1.58 -13.95 -30.27
N ARG A 678 -2.58 -13.08 -30.44
CA ARG A 678 -3.54 -12.51 -29.45
C ARG A 678 -3.96 -13.53 -28.37
N GLY A 679 -3.99 -13.23 -27.06
CA GLY A 679 -4.81 -12.21 -26.38
C GLY A 679 -6.07 -12.89 -25.81
N LEU A 680 -6.06 -13.26 -24.53
CA LEU A 680 -7.16 -13.93 -23.82
C LEU A 680 -8.33 -12.95 -23.60
N ASN A 681 -9.53 -13.32 -24.02
CA ASN A 681 -10.77 -12.66 -23.63
C ASN A 681 -11.50 -13.56 -22.62
N LYS A 682 -12.09 -12.95 -21.58
CA LYS A 682 -12.92 -13.60 -20.56
C LYS A 682 -14.16 -14.33 -21.12
N GLU A 683 -14.47 -14.14 -22.40
CA GLU A 683 -15.58 -14.82 -23.12
C GLU A 683 -15.17 -16.15 -23.77
N ASP A 684 -13.88 -16.55 -23.73
CA ASP A 684 -13.37 -17.74 -24.45
C ASP A 684 -13.00 -18.93 -23.53
N VAL A 685 -13.14 -18.82 -22.20
CA VAL A 685 -12.76 -19.87 -21.22
C VAL A 685 -13.98 -20.67 -20.75
N ASP A 686 -14.60 -21.44 -21.66
CA ASP A 686 -15.77 -22.27 -21.32
C ASP A 686 -15.39 -23.70 -20.87
N LYS A 687 -14.12 -24.15 -20.98
CA LYS A 687 -13.71 -25.55 -20.64
C LYS A 687 -12.26 -25.66 -20.17
N GLU A 688 -12.07 -26.23 -18.98
CA GLU A 688 -10.75 -26.49 -18.35
C GLU A 688 -10.42 -27.99 -18.35
N ASP A 689 -9.14 -28.33 -18.50
CA ASP A 689 -8.62 -29.70 -18.33
C ASP A 689 -7.93 -29.76 -16.94
N LEU A 690 -8.22 -30.79 -16.12
CA LEU A 690 -7.67 -30.99 -14.77
C LEU A 690 -7.20 -32.45 -14.59
N ASP A 691 -6.03 -32.64 -13.98
CA ASP A 691 -5.53 -33.94 -13.53
C ASP A 691 -5.69 -34.06 -12.00
N ASP A 692 -6.19 -35.20 -11.51
CA ASP A 692 -6.40 -35.45 -10.07
C ASP A 692 -5.38 -36.46 -9.53
N TYR A 693 -4.78 -36.15 -8.38
CA TYR A 693 -3.94 -37.04 -7.59
C TYR A 693 -4.50 -37.21 -6.17
N CYS A 694 -4.65 -38.44 -5.69
CA CYS A 694 -5.04 -38.71 -4.30
C CYS A 694 -4.07 -39.70 -3.66
N GLY A 695 -3.54 -39.37 -2.49
CA GLY A 695 -2.53 -40.18 -1.80
C GLY A 695 -2.57 -40.06 -0.28
N THR A 696 -2.26 -41.16 0.40
CA THR A 696 -2.15 -41.25 1.87
C THR A 696 -0.70 -41.51 2.27
N TYR A 697 -0.12 -40.60 3.04
CA TYR A 697 1.15 -40.83 3.74
C TYR A 697 0.86 -41.60 5.04
N VAL A 698 1.52 -42.74 5.25
CA VAL A 698 1.36 -43.61 6.42
C VAL A 698 2.69 -43.74 7.17
N LEU A 699 2.67 -43.48 8.47
CA LEU A 699 3.78 -43.74 9.38
C LEU A 699 3.40 -44.82 10.39
N THR A 700 4.29 -45.79 10.57
CA THR A 700 4.10 -46.92 11.50
C THR A 700 5.18 -46.92 12.57
N HIS A 701 5.04 -47.75 13.61
CA HIS A 701 6.10 -47.91 14.61
C HIS A 701 7.44 -48.38 14.00
N GLU A 702 7.37 -49.16 12.92
CA GLU A 702 8.54 -49.69 12.21
C GLU A 702 9.19 -48.65 11.29
N ASN A 703 8.38 -47.74 10.72
CA ASN A 703 8.82 -46.63 9.88
C ASN A 703 8.27 -45.29 10.42
N PRO A 704 8.79 -44.77 11.55
CA PRO A 704 8.17 -43.67 12.29
C PRO A 704 8.45 -42.28 11.72
N LYS A 705 9.31 -42.16 10.69
CA LYS A 705 9.73 -40.88 10.11
C LYS A 705 9.68 -40.93 8.58
N TYR A 706 9.06 -39.94 7.97
CA TYR A 706 9.16 -39.62 6.54
C TYR A 706 10.29 -38.62 6.34
N LYS A 707 11.19 -38.86 5.39
CA LYS A 707 12.42 -38.05 5.22
C LYS A 707 12.23 -36.77 4.39
N GLY A 708 11.01 -36.51 3.91
CA GLY A 708 10.73 -35.46 2.95
C GLY A 708 10.78 -35.98 1.51
N GLY A 709 10.13 -35.24 0.61
CA GLY A 709 10.14 -35.47 -0.83
C GLY A 709 11.37 -34.86 -1.51
N VAL A 710 11.38 -34.87 -2.83
CA VAL A 710 12.40 -34.19 -3.65
C VAL A 710 11.91 -32.80 -4.08
N TRP A 711 12.84 -31.89 -4.36
CA TRP A 711 12.49 -30.62 -5.01
C TRP A 711 12.10 -30.87 -6.46
N HIS A 712 10.90 -30.45 -6.84
CA HIS A 712 10.39 -30.63 -8.21
C HIS A 712 9.30 -29.60 -8.55
N VAL A 713 9.09 -29.39 -9.85
CA VAL A 713 7.85 -28.82 -10.42
C VAL A 713 6.94 -29.97 -10.88
N GLU A 714 5.66 -29.69 -11.04
CA GLU A 714 4.70 -30.72 -11.44
C GLU A 714 4.72 -30.98 -12.94
N GLY A 715 4.86 -32.25 -13.28
CA GLY A 715 4.80 -32.69 -14.67
C GLY A 715 6.04 -32.37 -15.51
N MET A 716 5.88 -32.51 -16.82
CA MET A 716 6.86 -32.12 -17.84
C MET A 716 6.13 -31.21 -18.84
N GLU A 717 6.82 -30.60 -19.79
CA GLU A 717 6.23 -29.55 -20.64
C GLU A 717 4.98 -30.02 -21.41
N ASN A 718 4.97 -31.27 -21.90
CA ASN A 718 3.80 -31.87 -22.57
C ASN A 718 2.57 -32.09 -21.68
N LYS A 719 2.63 -31.74 -20.40
CA LYS A 719 1.49 -31.79 -19.46
C LYS A 719 0.88 -30.42 -19.21
N GLU A 720 1.56 -29.34 -19.59
CA GLU A 720 1.01 -27.98 -19.56
C GLU A 720 0.39 -27.57 -18.20
N ILE A 721 0.90 -28.11 -17.09
CA ILE A 721 0.39 -27.77 -15.76
C ILE A 721 0.80 -26.34 -15.43
N VAL A 722 -0.17 -25.47 -15.18
CA VAL A 722 0.05 -24.05 -14.84
C VAL A 722 -0.09 -23.76 -13.36
N THR A 723 -0.92 -24.54 -12.66
CA THR A 723 -1.21 -24.35 -11.24
C THR A 723 -1.43 -25.70 -10.57
N THR A 724 -0.96 -25.82 -9.33
CA THR A 724 -1.18 -26.99 -8.48
C THR A 724 -2.03 -26.58 -7.28
N GLY A 725 -3.06 -27.35 -6.97
CA GLY A 725 -3.85 -27.24 -5.74
C GLY A 725 -3.64 -28.49 -4.89
N MET A 726 -3.35 -28.34 -3.61
CA MET A 726 -3.18 -29.43 -2.64
C MET A 726 -4.12 -29.23 -1.46
N TYR A 727 -4.98 -30.21 -1.21
CA TYR A 727 -5.94 -30.24 -0.13
C TYR A 727 -5.61 -31.33 0.89
N TYR A 728 -5.25 -30.92 2.10
CA TYR A 728 -4.85 -31.78 3.22
C TYR A 728 -6.06 -32.18 4.05
N TYR A 729 -6.87 -33.09 3.53
CA TYR A 729 -8.20 -33.37 4.08
C TYR A 729 -8.19 -34.18 5.40
N ASP A 730 -7.13 -34.93 5.70
CA ASP A 730 -7.03 -35.61 7.01
C ASP A 730 -5.60 -35.80 7.48
N GLN A 731 -5.42 -35.77 8.80
CA GLN A 731 -4.13 -35.95 9.44
C GLN A 731 -4.31 -36.45 10.88
N GLU A 732 -3.50 -37.43 11.29
CA GLU A 732 -3.52 -37.96 12.65
C GLU A 732 -2.12 -38.41 13.08
N ASN A 733 -1.76 -38.11 14.34
CA ASN A 733 -0.56 -38.61 15.01
C ASN A 733 0.78 -38.37 14.28
N ILE A 734 0.93 -37.25 13.58
CA ILE A 734 2.21 -36.81 13.02
C ILE A 734 2.63 -35.44 13.59
N THR A 735 3.92 -35.16 13.57
CA THR A 735 4.48 -33.83 13.84
C THR A 735 4.02 -32.82 12.78
N ASP A 736 4.28 -31.54 13.03
CA ASP A 736 4.10 -30.51 12.02
C ASP A 736 4.80 -30.90 10.71
N SER A 737 4.11 -30.69 9.59
CA SER A 737 4.63 -30.92 8.24
C SER A 737 4.45 -29.66 7.40
N TYR A 738 5.32 -29.49 6.41
CA TYR A 738 5.45 -28.26 5.63
C TYR A 738 5.64 -28.56 4.14
N LEU A 739 5.17 -27.65 3.30
CA LEU A 739 5.44 -27.59 1.87
C LEU A 739 6.36 -26.39 1.61
N ALA A 740 7.62 -26.64 1.28
CA ALA A 740 8.60 -25.59 1.02
C ALA A 740 8.64 -25.22 -0.46
N PHE A 741 9.00 -23.97 -0.76
CA PHE A 741 9.06 -23.41 -2.12
C PHE A 741 10.42 -22.76 -2.41
N ARG A 742 10.91 -22.92 -3.63
CA ARG A 742 12.08 -22.23 -4.18
C ARG A 742 11.88 -21.90 -5.65
N GLN A 743 12.59 -20.89 -6.13
CA GLN A 743 12.64 -20.53 -7.55
C GLN A 743 14.08 -20.46 -8.06
N CYS A 744 14.28 -20.64 -9.36
CA CYS A 744 15.57 -20.42 -9.98
C CYS A 744 15.85 -18.91 -10.06
N VAL A 745 17.13 -18.53 -10.00
CA VAL A 745 17.57 -17.15 -10.18
C VAL A 745 18.34 -17.09 -11.49
N CYS A 746 17.87 -16.27 -12.44
CA CYS A 746 18.59 -16.05 -13.69
C CYS A 746 19.94 -15.38 -13.42
N GLU A 747 21.00 -15.88 -14.05
CA GLU A 747 22.32 -15.24 -14.02
C GLU A 747 22.27 -13.95 -14.86
N GLU A 748 22.10 -12.80 -14.21
CA GLU A 748 22.20 -11.49 -14.87
C GLU A 748 23.67 -11.15 -15.21
N GLU A 749 23.90 -10.31 -16.22
CA GLU A 749 25.24 -9.77 -16.52
C GLU A 749 25.65 -8.75 -15.44
N TYR A 750 26.16 -9.21 -14.29
CA TYR A 750 26.69 -8.33 -13.25
C TYR A 750 28.18 -8.06 -13.47
N THR A 751 28.61 -6.84 -13.11
CA THR A 751 30.04 -6.51 -13.02
C THR A 751 30.62 -7.06 -11.71
N SER A 752 31.88 -7.48 -11.72
CA SER A 752 32.53 -8.40 -10.77
C SER A 752 32.67 -7.95 -9.29
N TYR A 753 31.87 -7.01 -8.79
CA TYR A 753 32.07 -6.39 -7.47
C TYR A 753 30.84 -6.20 -6.57
N ASP A 754 29.62 -6.60 -6.95
CA ASP A 754 28.42 -6.32 -6.13
C ASP A 754 27.82 -7.53 -5.40
N PHE A 755 28.60 -8.08 -4.45
CA PHE A 755 28.21 -9.23 -3.63
C PHE A 755 27.07 -8.92 -2.64
N ASP A 756 26.98 -7.68 -2.17
CA ASP A 756 26.00 -7.28 -1.14
C ASP A 756 24.61 -7.08 -1.75
N THR A 757 24.52 -6.64 -3.01
CA THR A 757 23.25 -6.56 -3.74
C THR A 757 22.68 -7.94 -4.05
N LEU A 758 23.49 -8.89 -4.50
CA LEU A 758 23.02 -10.27 -4.76
C LEU A 758 22.49 -10.95 -3.48
N LYS A 759 23.18 -10.74 -2.35
CA LYS A 759 22.72 -11.24 -1.05
C LYS A 759 21.46 -10.54 -0.55
N SER A 760 21.31 -9.24 -0.79
CA SER A 760 20.14 -8.50 -0.31
C SER A 760 18.88 -8.75 -1.16
N VAL A 761 19.04 -8.95 -2.48
CA VAL A 761 17.92 -9.16 -3.41
C VAL A 761 17.54 -10.64 -3.53
N PHE A 762 18.52 -11.53 -3.71
CA PHE A 762 18.27 -12.95 -4.00
C PHE A 762 18.59 -13.88 -2.83
N ASN A 763 19.16 -13.35 -1.73
CA ASN A 763 19.63 -14.14 -0.58
C ASN A 763 20.68 -15.21 -0.96
N LEU A 764 21.49 -14.94 -2.01
CA LEU A 764 22.54 -15.83 -2.49
C LEU A 764 23.93 -15.35 -2.07
N LYS A 765 24.82 -16.28 -1.72
CA LYS A 765 26.26 -16.02 -1.58
C LYS A 765 27.06 -16.64 -2.72
N ASN A 766 28.32 -16.21 -2.86
CA ASN A 766 29.26 -16.81 -3.81
C ASN A 766 29.36 -18.34 -3.60
N GLN A 767 29.33 -19.12 -4.67
CA GLN A 767 29.31 -20.59 -4.70
C GLN A 767 28.05 -21.24 -4.10
N GLU A 768 27.02 -20.48 -3.75
CA GLU A 768 25.70 -21.04 -3.45
C GLU A 768 24.96 -21.37 -4.76
N PRO A 769 24.02 -22.33 -4.73
CA PRO A 769 23.30 -22.71 -5.93
C PRO A 769 22.36 -21.58 -6.40
N LEU A 770 22.12 -21.44 -7.71
CA LEU A 770 21.28 -20.40 -8.34
C LEU A 770 19.77 -20.59 -8.08
N ASN A 771 19.38 -20.78 -6.82
CA ASN A 771 17.99 -20.83 -6.41
C ASN A 771 17.75 -20.00 -5.15
N GLN A 772 16.62 -19.31 -5.13
CA GLN A 772 16.15 -18.56 -3.99
C GLN A 772 15.08 -19.38 -3.27
N ARG A 773 15.30 -19.69 -1.99
CA ARG A 773 14.26 -20.26 -1.13
C ARG A 773 13.22 -19.17 -0.82
N LEU A 774 11.99 -19.41 -1.24
CA LEU A 774 10.88 -18.44 -1.13
C LEU A 774 10.17 -18.52 0.23
N GLY A 775 10.15 -19.70 0.84
CA GLY A 775 9.50 -19.93 2.13
C GLY A 775 8.93 -21.33 2.23
N GLU A 776 8.05 -21.53 3.21
CA GLU A 776 7.32 -22.78 3.41
C GLU A 776 5.94 -22.53 4.03
N ILE A 777 4.98 -23.39 3.70
CA ILE A 777 3.61 -23.34 4.19
C ILE A 777 3.35 -24.57 5.05
N LYS A 778 2.88 -24.35 6.28
CA LYS A 778 2.49 -25.44 7.18
C LYS A 778 1.26 -26.17 6.63
N THR A 779 1.31 -27.49 6.55
CA THR A 779 0.24 -28.33 5.99
C THR A 779 -0.56 -28.95 7.12
N VAL A 780 -1.73 -28.39 7.41
CA VAL A 780 -2.62 -28.83 8.50
C VAL A 780 -3.88 -29.49 7.93
N LYS A 781 -4.61 -30.22 8.77
CA LYS A 781 -5.90 -30.81 8.40
C LYS A 781 -6.90 -29.73 7.95
N ASN A 782 -7.66 -30.05 6.91
CA ASN A 782 -8.67 -29.21 6.26
C ASN A 782 -8.11 -27.90 5.65
N ARG A 783 -6.84 -27.90 5.27
CA ARG A 783 -6.20 -26.80 4.54
C ARG A 783 -6.08 -27.11 3.06
N MET A 784 -6.46 -26.15 2.23
CA MET A 784 -6.10 -26.09 0.83
C MET A 784 -4.92 -25.15 0.63
N ILE A 785 -4.02 -25.49 -0.28
CA ILE A 785 -2.89 -24.68 -0.71
C ILE A 785 -2.89 -24.69 -2.22
N SER A 786 -2.65 -23.56 -2.87
CA SER A 786 -2.40 -23.56 -4.30
C SER A 786 -1.36 -22.56 -4.71
N PHE A 787 -0.67 -22.88 -5.80
CA PHE A 787 0.52 -22.19 -6.23
C PHE A 787 0.74 -22.43 -7.72
N PRO A 788 1.33 -21.45 -8.43
CA PRO A 788 1.70 -21.61 -9.82
C PRO A 788 2.78 -22.68 -9.96
N ASN A 789 2.73 -23.43 -11.06
CA ASN A 789 3.70 -24.47 -11.38
C ASN A 789 5.03 -23.91 -11.94
N ILE A 790 5.46 -22.77 -11.41
CA ILE A 790 6.74 -22.11 -11.72
C ILE A 790 7.72 -22.22 -10.53
N TYR A 791 7.22 -22.63 -9.36
CA TYR A 791 8.04 -22.86 -8.18
C TYR A 791 8.38 -24.34 -8.04
N GLN A 792 9.64 -24.63 -7.79
CA GLN A 792 9.98 -25.93 -7.23
C GLN A 792 9.44 -25.99 -5.81
N HIS A 793 8.78 -27.09 -5.50
CA HIS A 793 8.25 -27.34 -4.17
C HIS A 793 8.77 -28.66 -3.59
N GLN A 794 8.75 -28.77 -2.27
CA GLN A 794 9.21 -29.96 -1.57
C GLN A 794 8.42 -30.17 -0.28
N VAL A 795 7.82 -31.36 -0.16
CA VAL A 795 7.28 -31.87 1.10
C VAL A 795 8.42 -32.07 2.09
N GLN A 796 8.39 -31.37 3.23
CA GLN A 796 9.42 -31.48 4.28
C GLN A 796 9.26 -32.75 5.11
N ASP A 797 10.28 -33.08 5.92
CA ASP A 797 10.27 -34.26 6.78
C ASP A 797 9.26 -34.13 7.93
N PHE A 798 8.70 -35.26 8.37
CA PHE A 798 7.81 -35.33 9.53
C PHE A 798 7.86 -36.73 10.16
N GLU A 799 7.51 -36.85 11.43
CA GLU A 799 7.53 -38.12 12.16
C GLU A 799 6.28 -38.33 13.03
N LEU A 800 6.13 -39.52 13.62
CA LEU A 800 5.05 -39.81 14.56
C LEU A 800 5.17 -38.95 15.83
N GLN A 801 4.06 -38.32 16.23
CA GLN A 801 3.99 -37.58 17.49
C GLN A 801 4.01 -38.53 18.69
N ASP A 802 3.14 -39.54 18.69
CA ASP A 802 3.18 -40.70 19.58
C ASP A 802 3.72 -41.90 18.79
N LYS A 803 5.00 -42.24 19.03
CA LYS A 803 5.69 -43.34 18.35
C LYS A 803 5.10 -44.73 18.67
N THR A 804 4.15 -44.85 19.59
CA THR A 804 3.48 -46.11 19.92
C THR A 804 2.22 -46.39 19.11
N LYS A 805 1.73 -45.41 18.35
CA LYS A 805 0.55 -45.50 17.49
C LYS A 805 0.93 -45.19 16.04
N PRO A 806 0.22 -45.75 15.05
CA PRO A 806 0.37 -45.31 13.67
C PRO A 806 -0.12 -43.87 13.50
N GLY A 807 0.27 -43.23 12.42
CA GLY A 807 -0.16 -41.88 12.05
C GLY A 807 -0.24 -41.74 10.54
N TYR A 808 -0.98 -40.75 10.06
CA TYR A 808 -1.17 -40.54 8.64
C TYR A 808 -1.36 -39.06 8.29
N ARG A 809 -1.17 -38.75 7.01
CA ARG A 809 -1.55 -37.50 6.37
C ARG A 809 -2.12 -37.82 5.00
N LYS A 810 -3.34 -37.39 4.71
CA LYS A 810 -4.03 -37.66 3.47
C LYS A 810 -4.18 -36.40 2.65
N ILE A 811 -3.89 -36.50 1.36
CA ILE A 811 -3.91 -35.37 0.43
C ILE A 811 -4.73 -35.68 -0.82
N LEU A 812 -5.40 -34.65 -1.31
CA LEU A 812 -6.03 -34.60 -2.61
C LEU A 812 -5.38 -33.44 -3.37
N CYS A 813 -4.78 -33.70 -4.50
CA CYS A 813 -4.02 -32.75 -5.30
C CYS A 813 -4.65 -32.64 -6.69
N PHE A 814 -4.65 -31.44 -7.23
CA PHE A 814 -5.27 -31.07 -8.48
C PHE A 814 -4.27 -30.30 -9.32
N PHE A 815 -4.17 -30.63 -10.60
CA PHE A 815 -3.28 -29.97 -11.53
C PHE A 815 -4.10 -29.31 -12.62
N LEU A 816 -4.11 -27.98 -12.64
CA LEU A 816 -4.75 -27.19 -13.68
C LEU A 816 -3.87 -27.18 -14.92
N ILE A 817 -4.42 -27.65 -16.03
CA ILE A 817 -3.76 -27.65 -17.33
C ILE A 817 -4.05 -26.32 -18.02
N ASN A 818 -3.06 -25.79 -18.74
CA ASN A 818 -3.13 -24.53 -19.47
C ASN A 818 -4.34 -24.51 -20.41
N PRO A 819 -5.37 -23.67 -20.17
CA PRO A 819 -6.59 -23.68 -20.98
C PRO A 819 -6.34 -23.24 -22.44
N ASN A 820 -5.20 -22.58 -22.71
CA ASN A 820 -4.81 -22.11 -24.04
C ASN A 820 -4.08 -23.16 -24.89
N LYS A 821 -3.64 -24.26 -24.29
CA LYS A 821 -2.93 -25.33 -25.00
C LYS A 821 -3.63 -26.65 -24.70
N ARG A 822 -4.32 -27.17 -25.70
CA ARG A 822 -5.00 -28.46 -25.59
C ARG A 822 -3.98 -29.60 -25.71
N ILE A 823 -4.04 -30.52 -24.77
CA ILE A 823 -3.28 -31.78 -24.78
C ILE A 823 -4.25 -32.96 -24.84
N TYR A 824 -3.75 -34.19 -25.05
CA TYR A 824 -4.61 -35.37 -24.95
C TYR A 824 -5.21 -35.48 -23.54
N SER A 825 -6.50 -35.74 -23.48
CA SER A 825 -7.28 -35.87 -22.24
C SER A 825 -8.19 -37.09 -22.35
N THR A 826 -8.88 -37.44 -21.28
CA THR A 826 -9.85 -38.55 -21.28
C THR A 826 -11.07 -38.31 -22.17
N ALA A 827 -11.25 -37.11 -22.72
CA ALA A 827 -12.20 -36.84 -23.80
C ALA A 827 -11.74 -37.44 -25.15
N HIS A 828 -10.42 -37.52 -25.35
CA HIS A 828 -9.77 -37.97 -26.58
C HIS A 828 -9.31 -39.43 -26.51
N ILE A 829 -8.99 -39.89 -25.31
CA ILE A 829 -8.45 -41.23 -25.05
C ILE A 829 -9.51 -42.06 -24.32
N PRO A 830 -10.05 -43.12 -24.95
CA PRO A 830 -10.97 -44.03 -24.28
C PRO A 830 -10.30 -44.73 -23.08
N PRO A 831 -11.10 -45.24 -22.11
CA PRO A 831 -10.54 -45.99 -20.98
C PRO A 831 -9.64 -47.13 -21.45
N GLN A 832 -8.44 -47.18 -20.87
CA GLN A 832 -7.38 -48.10 -21.26
C GLN A 832 -7.34 -49.35 -20.36
N GLN A 833 -8.06 -49.34 -19.25
CA GLN A 833 -8.04 -50.37 -18.23
C GLN A 833 -8.69 -51.66 -18.75
N LEU A 834 -7.94 -52.76 -18.76
CA LEU A 834 -8.44 -54.08 -19.17
C LEU A 834 -9.68 -54.48 -18.35
N SER A 835 -9.69 -54.25 -17.04
CA SER A 835 -10.80 -54.58 -16.16
C SER A 835 -12.09 -53.81 -16.52
N TRP A 836 -11.99 -52.55 -16.94
CA TRP A 836 -13.16 -51.75 -17.33
C TRP A 836 -13.72 -52.23 -18.66
N PHE A 837 -12.83 -52.57 -19.60
CA PHE A 837 -13.21 -53.15 -20.87
C PHE A 837 -13.92 -54.50 -20.71
N GLU A 838 -13.42 -55.37 -19.84
CA GLU A 838 -14.06 -56.65 -19.53
C GLU A 838 -15.47 -56.47 -18.95
N ILE A 839 -15.63 -55.52 -18.02
CA ILE A 839 -16.95 -55.17 -17.46
C ILE A 839 -17.93 -54.74 -18.56
N GLU A 840 -17.51 -53.87 -19.48
CA GLU A 840 -18.38 -53.37 -20.57
C GLU A 840 -18.59 -54.41 -21.70
N LEU A 841 -17.60 -55.26 -21.95
CA LEU A 841 -17.70 -56.38 -22.90
C LEU A 841 -18.72 -57.43 -22.42
N MET A 842 -18.79 -57.66 -21.11
CA MET A 842 -19.77 -58.57 -20.49
C MET A 842 -21.19 -58.00 -20.42
N LYS A 843 -21.36 -56.67 -20.38
CA LYS A 843 -22.68 -55.99 -20.40
C LYS A 843 -23.37 -56.05 -21.76
N ASN A 844 -22.59 -55.92 -22.83
CA ASN A 844 -23.10 -56.04 -24.18
C ASN A 844 -23.34 -57.53 -24.50
N LYS A 845 -24.59 -58.00 -24.50
CA LYS A 845 -24.96 -59.39 -24.89
C LYS A 845 -24.43 -59.75 -26.28
N ASN A 846 -23.18 -60.19 -26.34
CA ASN A 846 -22.44 -60.53 -27.54
C ASN A 846 -22.00 -62.00 -27.43
N LYS A 847 -21.52 -62.59 -28.54
CA LYS A 847 -21.10 -64.00 -28.56
C LYS A 847 -19.93 -64.31 -27.61
N LEU A 848 -19.14 -63.31 -27.20
CA LEU A 848 -18.07 -63.50 -26.20
C LEU A 848 -18.64 -63.61 -24.78
N SER A 849 -19.68 -62.86 -24.43
CA SER A 849 -20.35 -62.92 -23.11
C SER A 849 -21.06 -64.26 -22.83
N GLU A 850 -21.19 -65.13 -23.83
CA GLU A 850 -21.74 -66.48 -23.73
C GLU A 850 -20.66 -67.56 -23.50
N LEU A 851 -19.38 -67.20 -23.55
CA LEU A 851 -18.27 -68.12 -23.34
C LEU A 851 -18.00 -68.32 -21.83
N PRO A 852 -17.52 -69.52 -21.41
CA PRO A 852 -17.07 -69.74 -20.04
C PRO A 852 -15.96 -68.76 -19.63
N GLY A 853 -15.98 -68.28 -18.37
CA GLY A 853 -15.04 -67.28 -17.85
C GLY A 853 -13.56 -67.57 -18.13
N LEU A 854 -13.14 -68.83 -18.00
CA LEU A 854 -11.77 -69.27 -18.33
C LEU A 854 -11.34 -69.00 -19.78
N ILE A 855 -12.27 -69.02 -20.75
CA ILE A 855 -11.97 -68.77 -22.16
C ILE A 855 -11.96 -67.27 -22.44
N THR A 856 -12.85 -66.49 -21.81
CA THR A 856 -12.82 -65.03 -21.92
C THR A 856 -11.55 -64.46 -21.30
N ASP A 857 -11.10 -65.01 -20.16
CA ASP A 857 -9.86 -64.61 -19.50
C ASP A 857 -8.62 -64.88 -20.38
N GLU A 858 -8.58 -66.02 -21.09
CA GLU A 858 -7.48 -66.30 -22.02
C GLU A 858 -7.54 -65.46 -23.30
N ILE A 859 -8.73 -65.12 -23.79
CA ILE A 859 -8.86 -64.16 -24.90
C ILE A 859 -8.35 -62.79 -24.46
N SER A 860 -8.75 -62.29 -23.29
CA SER A 860 -8.27 -61.02 -22.73
C SER A 860 -6.75 -60.95 -22.61
N LYS A 861 -6.09 -62.04 -22.14
CA LYS A 861 -4.63 -62.13 -22.07
C LYS A 861 -3.91 -62.13 -23.42
N THR A 862 -4.62 -62.45 -24.51
CA THR A 862 -4.06 -62.44 -25.87
C THR A 862 -4.30 -61.13 -26.62
N LEU A 863 -5.11 -60.23 -26.07
CA LEU A 863 -5.34 -58.93 -26.68
C LEU A 863 -4.10 -58.05 -26.51
N ASP A 864 -3.72 -57.36 -27.58
CA ASP A 864 -2.65 -56.36 -27.56
C ASP A 864 -3.11 -55.03 -26.94
N TRP A 865 -4.40 -54.87 -26.71
CA TRP A 865 -5.07 -53.72 -26.12
C TRP A 865 -6.46 -54.20 -25.65
N PRO A 866 -6.97 -53.83 -24.46
CA PRO A 866 -6.53 -52.76 -23.55
C PRO A 866 -5.29 -53.08 -22.71
N ILE A 867 -4.85 -52.11 -21.89
CA ILE A 867 -3.64 -52.18 -21.05
C ILE A 867 -3.98 -52.88 -19.72
N SER A 868 -3.15 -53.84 -19.33
CA SER A 868 -3.29 -54.55 -18.05
C SER A 868 -2.70 -53.75 -16.87
N LEU A 869 -3.09 -54.11 -15.63
CA LEU A 869 -2.52 -53.47 -14.43
C LEU A 869 -1.00 -53.72 -14.32
N GLU A 870 -0.53 -54.90 -14.70
CA GLU A 870 0.91 -55.21 -14.68
C GLU A 870 1.69 -54.39 -15.71
N GLU A 871 1.15 -54.28 -16.94
CA GLU A 871 1.75 -53.49 -18.02
C GLU A 871 1.80 -52.00 -17.66
N THR A 872 0.72 -51.44 -17.13
CA THR A 872 0.68 -50.03 -16.76
C THR A 872 1.59 -49.71 -15.57
N LYS A 873 1.74 -50.63 -14.60
CA LYS A 873 2.69 -50.46 -13.49
C LYS A 873 4.13 -50.40 -14.00
N LYS A 874 4.46 -51.18 -15.03
CA LYS A 874 5.76 -51.09 -15.71
C LYS A 874 5.95 -49.75 -16.42
N HIS A 875 4.93 -49.27 -17.14
CA HIS A 875 4.98 -47.93 -17.76
C HIS A 875 5.12 -46.81 -16.72
N ARG A 876 4.46 -46.93 -15.56
CA ARG A 876 4.63 -46.00 -14.45
C ARG A 876 6.07 -45.99 -13.95
N GLU A 877 6.69 -47.15 -13.73
CA GLU A 877 8.10 -47.22 -13.31
C GLU A 877 9.03 -46.56 -14.33
N GLU A 878 8.82 -46.79 -15.63
CA GLU A 878 9.59 -46.15 -16.70
C GLU A 878 9.38 -44.62 -16.72
N LEU A 879 8.13 -44.16 -16.56
CA LEU A 879 7.78 -42.74 -16.48
C LEU A 879 8.35 -42.06 -15.23
N MET A 880 8.34 -42.74 -14.08
CA MET A 880 8.93 -42.22 -12.84
C MET A 880 10.45 -42.12 -12.94
N GLU A 881 11.11 -43.08 -13.59
CA GLU A 881 12.56 -43.03 -13.83
C GLU A 881 12.93 -41.88 -14.78
N GLU A 882 12.15 -41.68 -15.86
CA GLU A 882 12.32 -40.55 -16.77
C GLU A 882 12.19 -39.21 -16.05
N ARG A 883 11.15 -39.07 -15.21
CA ARG A 883 10.93 -37.87 -14.38
C ARG A 883 12.05 -37.67 -13.37
N LYS A 884 12.55 -38.72 -12.75
CA LYS A 884 13.63 -38.62 -11.76
C LYS A 884 14.90 -38.08 -12.42
N PHE A 885 15.26 -38.60 -13.60
CA PHE A 885 16.40 -38.09 -14.38
C PHE A 885 16.22 -36.62 -14.76
N TYR A 886 15.00 -36.24 -15.16
CA TYR A 886 14.65 -34.85 -15.44
C TYR A 886 14.82 -33.96 -14.19
N VAL A 887 14.27 -34.36 -13.05
CA VAL A 887 14.36 -33.62 -11.78
C VAL A 887 15.81 -33.49 -11.34
N GLU A 888 16.62 -34.55 -11.48
CA GLU A 888 18.07 -34.49 -11.19
C GLU A 888 18.77 -33.49 -12.12
N LYS A 889 18.53 -33.55 -13.44
CA LYS A 889 19.12 -32.64 -14.42
C LYS A 889 18.68 -31.18 -14.22
N GLU A 890 17.39 -30.93 -14.03
CA GLU A 890 16.83 -29.60 -13.76
C GLU A 890 17.41 -29.02 -12.45
N ASN A 891 17.51 -29.85 -11.41
CA ASN A 891 18.20 -29.47 -10.19
C ASN A 891 19.66 -29.15 -10.48
N GLU A 892 20.44 -30.02 -11.11
CA GLU A 892 21.87 -29.77 -11.34
C GLU A 892 22.16 -28.57 -12.27
N GLU A 893 21.38 -28.38 -13.33
CA GLU A 893 21.68 -27.43 -14.40
C GLU A 893 21.01 -26.07 -14.23
N ILE A 894 19.84 -26.00 -13.57
CA ILE A 894 19.04 -24.77 -13.44
C ILE A 894 19.06 -24.25 -12.00
N PHE A 895 18.66 -25.08 -11.02
CA PHE A 895 18.46 -24.61 -9.65
C PHE A 895 19.73 -24.70 -8.79
N GLU A 896 20.49 -25.78 -8.93
CA GLU A 896 21.63 -26.14 -8.10
C GLU A 896 22.98 -25.89 -8.77
N ARG A 897 22.96 -25.34 -9.99
CA ARG A 897 24.15 -24.88 -10.69
C ARG A 897 24.90 -23.91 -9.78
N PRO A 898 26.15 -24.23 -9.39
CA PRO A 898 26.91 -23.38 -8.50
C PRO A 898 27.28 -22.10 -9.23
N PHE A 899 26.95 -20.99 -8.60
CA PHE A 899 27.30 -19.67 -9.08
C PHE A 899 28.75 -19.33 -8.68
N SER A 900 29.65 -19.13 -9.64
CA SER A 900 31.07 -18.87 -9.36
C SER A 900 31.51 -17.48 -9.80
N LEU A 901 31.74 -16.58 -8.84
CA LEU A 901 32.27 -15.23 -9.04
C LEU A 901 33.80 -15.19 -9.27
N CYS A 902 34.35 -16.08 -10.12
CA CYS A 902 35.79 -16.09 -10.43
C CYS A 902 36.04 -15.65 -11.88
N GLU A 903 36.77 -14.53 -12.01
CA GLU A 903 37.50 -13.97 -13.17
C GLU A 903 37.14 -14.54 -14.57
N LEU A 904 36.45 -13.71 -15.37
CA LEU A 904 36.73 -13.61 -16.82
C LEU A 904 37.74 -12.48 -17.06
#